data_AF-A0A6H1ZU82-F1
#
_entry.id   AF-A0A6H1ZU82-F1
#
_cell.length_a   1.000
_cell.length_b   1.000
_cell.length_c   1.000
_cell.angle_alpha   90.00
_cell.angle_beta   90.00
_cell.angle_gamma   90.00
#
_symmetry.space_group_name_H-M   'P 1'
#
loop_
_entity.id
_entity.type
_entity.pdbx_description
1 polymer ?
#
loop_
_entity_poly.entity_id
_entity_poly.type
_entity_poly.pdbx_seq_one_letter_code
_entity_poly.pdbx_strand_id
1 'polypeptide(L)'
;MKKFKFFTAIGLVLLFAFPAQAAVSSETTRVKYTCNGTTTVYAYPFKVLEDDDLLAVKAVTATGAESTLVLNTDYTVTGAGGSGGNLVLTAGSKCGSGSTLTILRNLELTQETDYVDGQAFSAESLESAIDKTALIQQQQAEQIGRAPKLPKTSSITDIALPNPAASNYIGWNAGATQLENKSGPVITTATQYEVDALISYGGGVNYTQATIQSALTAIGTVNKVTLLLRPGSWAVITPLAIPSNVTLSMPRGSYFTYSGTGVITGGGNLSAYNFGAVGNGTIDDATALNNSFAWVMSASNQQLTIPPGEYRANSQLNLYSAGSYYNNSIMAYGAQITSYVTGRAMVVGKDGLEITIQDGGAPDGSSFEMKSISGLKIKAGNANVTTLLKLGGYQVFDSKFNDITLQGWTAAATEQGLLIYGVAAYFNQFNNLSVRDCERLISINRDWVSGVDLTYTGVHGGRSNANRINGATFYGHTLAGIYLKYTGGNRFTGLDFTNANGAAEDINFNTDAVDNYISGRHESSATNTHNFAAGVTGNYVEVQLTTYGITGAQSDLNNQIIHRVSGVTGAWEGNAVKTRFIYSKTDSALSIRHPAFNGGNDAMTFDSNGPYFSAGVRIGTGTPASAAAAGVVGQVFWDASYIYICTATNTWKRVAIATW
;
A
#
# COMPACT_ATOMS: atom_id res chain seq x y z
N MET A 1 -45.35 108.33 -47.08
CA MET A 1 -45.41 108.60 -45.62
C MET A 1 -44.87 107.40 -44.87
N LYS A 2 -43.93 107.61 -43.91
CA LYS A 2 -43.36 106.66 -42.92
C LYS A 2 -42.44 105.57 -43.54
N LYS A 3 -41.24 105.23 -43.05
CA LYS A 3 -40.40 105.50 -41.85
C LYS A 3 -38.99 104.88 -42.11
N PHE A 4 -37.90 105.48 -41.56
CA PHE A 4 -36.67 104.86 -40.94
C PHE A 4 -35.87 103.77 -41.72
N LYS A 5 -34.53 103.60 -41.71
CA LYS A 5 -33.32 104.16 -41.06
C LYS A 5 -32.07 103.53 -41.75
N PHE A 6 -30.97 104.30 -41.88
CA PHE A 6 -29.52 103.97 -41.90
C PHE A 6 -29.01 102.49 -41.96
N PHE A 7 -28.20 102.11 -42.98
CA PHE A 7 -26.71 101.90 -42.97
C PHE A 7 -26.21 101.15 -44.24
N THR A 8 -24.96 101.44 -44.62
CA THR A 8 -24.11 101.04 -45.78
C THR A 8 -23.83 99.53 -45.99
N ALA A 9 -23.68 99.05 -47.24
CA ALA A 9 -22.90 97.85 -47.67
C ALA A 9 -22.86 97.79 -49.22
N ILE A 10 -21.76 97.92 -49.98
CA ILE A 10 -20.52 97.13 -50.17
C ILE A 10 -20.73 95.69 -50.67
N GLY A 11 -20.21 95.45 -51.88
CA GLY A 11 -20.06 94.26 -52.72
C GLY A 11 -20.38 92.87 -52.16
N LEU A 12 -21.25 92.15 -52.88
CA LEU A 12 -21.47 90.72 -52.70
C LEU A 12 -20.87 89.96 -53.89
N VAL A 13 -19.62 89.53 -53.73
CA VAL A 13 -19.03 88.43 -54.50
C VAL A 13 -19.77 87.17 -54.07
N LEU A 14 -20.40 86.45 -55.01
CA LEU A 14 -20.97 85.13 -54.74
C LEU A 14 -19.83 84.17 -54.40
N LEU A 15 -19.56 84.03 -53.09
CA LEU A 15 -18.75 82.95 -52.54
C LEU A 15 -19.65 81.71 -52.46
N PHE A 16 -19.45 80.75 -53.35
CA PHE A 16 -19.99 79.40 -53.17
C PHE A 16 -19.31 78.81 -51.93
N ALA A 17 -19.95 78.94 -50.76
CA ALA A 17 -19.56 78.18 -49.58
C ALA A 17 -19.91 76.71 -49.85
N PHE A 18 -18.89 75.92 -50.22
CA PHE A 18 -18.97 74.47 -50.09
C PHE A 18 -19.23 74.15 -48.61
N PRO A 19 -20.10 73.19 -48.28
CA PRO A 19 -20.36 72.83 -46.89
C PRO A 19 -19.06 72.35 -46.24
N ALA A 20 -18.53 73.18 -45.35
CA ALA A 20 -17.48 72.85 -44.40
C ALA A 20 -17.94 71.68 -43.53
N GLN A 21 -17.25 70.54 -43.56
CA GLN A 21 -17.64 69.32 -42.87
C GLN A 21 -16.43 68.54 -42.33
N ALA A 22 -15.74 69.10 -41.32
CA ALA A 22 -14.83 68.33 -40.47
C ALA A 22 -15.62 67.26 -39.68
N ALA A 23 -15.53 66.00 -40.08
CA ALA A 23 -16.24 64.90 -39.44
C ALA A 23 -15.53 63.56 -39.61
N VAL A 24 -15.05 63.00 -38.49
CA VAL A 24 -14.68 61.60 -38.35
C VAL A 24 -15.73 60.92 -37.46
N SER A 25 -16.68 60.20 -38.05
CA SER A 25 -17.84 59.63 -37.35
C SER A 25 -17.71 58.16 -36.95
N SER A 26 -16.68 57.45 -37.45
CA SER A 26 -16.41 56.05 -37.11
C SER A 26 -15.26 55.95 -36.11
N GLU A 27 -15.43 55.13 -35.06
CA GLU A 27 -14.37 54.78 -34.10
C GLU A 27 -13.56 53.56 -34.56
N THR A 28 -13.94 52.92 -35.66
CA THR A 28 -13.23 51.73 -36.16
C THR A 28 -11.89 52.18 -36.75
N THR A 29 -10.79 51.56 -36.28
CA THR A 29 -9.42 51.84 -36.77
C THR A 29 -8.72 50.59 -37.29
N ARG A 30 -9.38 49.44 -37.18
CA ARG A 30 -8.83 48.12 -37.44
C ARG A 30 -9.92 47.14 -37.84
N VAL A 31 -9.59 46.23 -38.75
CA VAL A 31 -10.41 45.06 -39.11
C VAL A 31 -9.54 43.81 -39.24
N LYS A 32 -10.11 42.65 -38.93
CA LYS A 32 -9.42 41.36 -39.01
C LYS A 32 -10.23 40.38 -39.85
N TYR A 33 -9.55 39.68 -40.76
CA TYR A 33 -10.11 38.67 -41.65
C TYR A 33 -9.46 37.32 -41.43
N THR A 34 -10.25 36.25 -41.47
CA THR A 34 -9.75 34.88 -41.60
C THR A 34 -9.47 34.59 -43.07
N CYS A 35 -8.32 34.02 -43.37
CA CYS A 35 -7.88 33.80 -44.73
C CYS A 35 -8.26 32.42 -45.26
N ASN A 36 -8.64 32.34 -46.53
CA ASN A 36 -9.05 31.12 -47.22
C ASN A 36 -8.07 30.68 -48.33
N GLY A 37 -6.93 31.36 -48.48
CA GLY A 37 -5.93 31.08 -49.51
C GLY A 37 -6.25 31.62 -50.91
N THR A 38 -7.46 32.14 -51.14
CA THR A 38 -7.94 32.50 -52.49
C THR A 38 -8.38 33.95 -52.64
N THR A 39 -8.95 34.56 -51.59
CA THR A 39 -9.38 35.97 -51.60
C THR A 39 -8.19 36.92 -51.74
N THR A 40 -8.30 37.89 -52.65
CA THR A 40 -7.27 38.92 -52.89
C THR A 40 -7.74 40.33 -52.53
N VAL A 41 -9.04 40.57 -52.39
CA VAL A 41 -9.60 41.90 -52.09
C VAL A 41 -10.24 41.87 -50.70
N TYR A 42 -9.85 42.80 -49.84
CA TYR A 42 -10.32 42.94 -48.48
C TYR A 42 -10.76 44.38 -48.23
N ALA A 43 -12.01 44.58 -47.82
CA ALA A 43 -12.50 45.92 -47.49
C ALA A 43 -11.87 46.44 -46.18
N TYR A 44 -11.76 47.74 -46.02
CA TYR A 44 -11.49 48.38 -44.73
C TYR A 44 -12.57 49.44 -44.47
N PRO A 45 -13.29 49.38 -43.33
CA PRO A 45 -14.47 50.22 -43.08
C PRO A 45 -14.12 51.53 -42.34
N PHE A 46 -12.93 52.09 -42.58
CA PHE A 46 -12.43 53.25 -41.84
C PHE A 46 -11.65 54.22 -42.72
N LYS A 47 -11.69 55.52 -42.38
CA LYS A 47 -10.95 56.58 -43.10
C LYS A 47 -9.44 56.42 -42.92
N VAL A 48 -8.71 56.57 -44.03
CA VAL A 48 -7.26 56.77 -44.16
C VAL A 48 -7.07 57.96 -45.11
N LEU A 49 -6.08 58.83 -44.89
CA LEU A 49 -5.95 60.05 -45.70
C LEU A 49 -5.25 59.73 -47.01
N GLU A 50 -4.12 59.03 -46.92
CA GLU A 50 -3.32 58.57 -48.05
C GLU A 50 -3.20 57.02 -48.03
N ASP A 51 -2.70 56.44 -49.12
CA ASP A 51 -2.57 54.98 -49.25
C ASP A 51 -1.55 54.38 -48.25
N ASP A 52 -0.53 55.16 -47.85
CA ASP A 52 0.52 54.77 -46.89
C ASP A 52 0.11 54.88 -45.41
N ASP A 53 -1.04 55.50 -45.12
CA ASP A 53 -1.67 55.52 -43.80
C ASP A 53 -2.34 54.18 -43.41
N LEU A 54 -2.24 53.16 -44.27
CA LEU A 54 -2.83 51.84 -44.06
C LEU A 54 -1.73 50.79 -43.91
N LEU A 55 -1.81 49.98 -42.86
CA LEU A 55 -0.88 48.89 -42.59
C LEU A 55 -1.61 47.55 -42.58
N ALA A 56 -1.01 46.57 -43.24
CA ALA A 56 -1.52 45.20 -43.26
C ALA A 56 -0.51 44.21 -42.67
N VAL A 57 -1.00 43.34 -41.79
CA VAL A 57 -0.19 42.34 -41.09
C VAL A 57 -0.88 40.98 -41.20
N LYS A 58 -0.13 39.96 -41.61
CA LYS A 58 -0.60 38.56 -41.53
C LYS A 58 -0.09 37.94 -40.24
N ALA A 59 -0.91 37.07 -39.64
CA ALA A 59 -0.50 36.24 -38.51
C ALA A 59 -0.86 34.79 -38.79
N VAL A 60 0.07 33.87 -38.53
CA VAL A 60 -0.18 32.41 -38.59
C VAL A 60 -0.94 32.00 -37.33
N THR A 61 -2.11 31.38 -37.47
CA THR A 61 -3.02 31.13 -36.33
C THR A 61 -2.42 30.15 -35.32
N ALA A 62 -1.64 29.17 -35.78
CA ALA A 62 -1.07 28.13 -34.92
C ALA A 62 0.13 28.60 -34.07
N THR A 63 0.93 29.55 -34.58
CA THR A 63 2.17 29.99 -33.94
C THR A 63 2.12 31.42 -33.42
N GLY A 64 1.17 32.22 -33.90
CA GLY A 64 1.11 33.66 -33.63
C GLY A 64 2.19 34.47 -34.37
N ALA A 65 2.98 33.85 -35.25
CA ALA A 65 4.03 34.55 -35.98
C ALA A 65 3.42 35.60 -36.93
N GLU A 66 3.85 36.86 -36.78
CA GLU A 66 3.37 38.00 -37.56
C GLU A 66 4.34 38.37 -38.69
N SER A 67 3.81 38.76 -39.84
CA SER A 67 4.55 39.29 -40.98
C SER A 67 3.87 40.56 -41.50
N THR A 68 4.55 41.69 -41.43
CA THR A 68 4.10 42.96 -42.00
C THR A 68 4.20 42.93 -43.52
N LEU A 69 3.13 43.36 -44.20
CA LEU A 69 3.09 43.48 -45.65
C LEU A 69 3.56 44.87 -46.08
N VAL A 70 4.19 44.95 -47.25
CA VAL A 70 4.74 46.19 -47.81
C VAL A 70 3.81 46.76 -48.89
N LEU A 71 3.42 48.03 -48.75
CA LEU A 71 2.60 48.74 -49.75
C LEU A 71 3.33 48.77 -51.12
N ASN A 72 2.57 48.64 -52.21
CA ASN A 72 3.03 48.55 -53.59
C ASN A 72 3.87 47.31 -53.96
N THR A 73 4.18 46.44 -52.98
CA THR A 73 4.85 45.15 -53.21
C THR A 73 3.91 43.98 -52.92
N ASP A 74 3.34 43.96 -51.72
CA ASP A 74 2.45 42.90 -51.24
C ASP A 74 0.97 43.25 -51.43
N TYR A 75 0.63 44.54 -51.43
CA TYR A 75 -0.73 45.02 -51.62
C TYR A 75 -0.78 46.43 -52.19
N THR A 76 -1.93 46.79 -52.75
CA THR A 76 -2.30 48.17 -53.11
C THR A 76 -3.55 48.59 -52.35
N VAL A 77 -3.74 49.90 -52.17
CA VAL A 77 -4.90 50.48 -51.49
C VAL A 77 -5.77 51.19 -52.53
N THR A 78 -7.07 51.23 -52.28
CA THR A 78 -8.05 51.97 -53.07
C THR A 78 -9.06 52.59 -52.12
N GLY A 79 -9.48 53.83 -52.38
CA GLY A 79 -10.46 54.52 -51.53
C GLY A 79 -9.84 55.34 -50.38
N ALA A 80 -8.54 55.63 -50.43
CA ALA A 80 -7.93 56.65 -49.57
C ALA A 80 -8.62 58.02 -49.76
N GLY A 81 -8.67 58.82 -48.69
CA GLY A 81 -9.46 60.05 -48.59
C GLY A 81 -10.97 59.84 -48.33
N GLY A 82 -11.50 58.65 -48.61
CA GLY A 82 -12.90 58.28 -48.35
C GLY A 82 -13.15 57.72 -46.93
N SER A 83 -14.39 57.36 -46.62
CA SER A 83 -14.76 56.74 -45.32
C SER A 83 -14.33 55.27 -45.17
N GLY A 84 -13.71 54.70 -46.20
CA GLY A 84 -13.29 53.30 -46.30
C GLY A 84 -12.93 52.95 -47.74
N GLY A 85 -12.44 51.73 -47.95
CA GLY A 85 -11.95 51.31 -49.26
C GLY A 85 -11.59 49.84 -49.30
N ASN A 86 -10.72 49.46 -50.24
CA ASN A 86 -10.23 48.09 -50.36
C ASN A 86 -8.70 48.03 -50.37
N LEU A 87 -8.18 47.03 -49.66
CA LEU A 87 -6.83 46.51 -49.82
C LEU A 87 -6.85 45.35 -50.81
N VAL A 88 -5.97 45.39 -51.81
CA VAL A 88 -5.83 44.35 -52.83
C VAL A 88 -4.45 43.71 -52.70
N LEU A 89 -4.40 42.45 -52.28
CA LEU A 89 -3.17 41.66 -52.20
C LEU A 89 -2.67 41.28 -53.61
N THR A 90 -1.35 41.35 -53.82
CA THR A 90 -0.72 40.83 -55.02
C THR A 90 -0.73 39.30 -55.04
N ALA A 91 -0.57 38.68 -56.21
CA ALA A 91 -0.71 37.24 -56.37
C ALA A 91 0.29 36.41 -55.51
N GLY A 92 1.51 36.92 -55.30
CA GLY A 92 2.53 36.31 -54.45
C GLY A 92 2.26 36.47 -52.95
N SER A 93 1.46 37.47 -52.59
CA SER A 93 1.19 37.85 -51.20
C SER A 93 -0.24 37.51 -50.78
N LYS A 94 -0.86 36.49 -51.40
CA LYS A 94 -2.15 35.94 -50.94
C LYS A 94 -2.08 35.49 -49.49
N CYS A 95 -3.19 35.64 -48.77
CA CYS A 95 -3.27 35.18 -47.40
C CYS A 95 -3.71 33.71 -47.37
N GLY A 96 -2.80 32.82 -46.98
CA GLY A 96 -3.02 31.37 -46.94
C GLY A 96 -4.07 30.92 -45.92
N SER A 97 -4.69 29.76 -46.15
CA SER A 97 -5.58 29.13 -45.17
C SER A 97 -4.84 28.81 -43.87
N GLY A 98 -5.44 29.11 -42.72
CA GLY A 98 -4.78 28.98 -41.41
C GLY A 98 -4.07 30.24 -40.93
N SER A 99 -4.12 31.32 -41.71
CA SER A 99 -3.66 32.66 -41.30
C SER A 99 -4.80 33.64 -41.15
N THR A 100 -4.52 34.76 -40.49
CA THR A 100 -5.42 35.92 -40.41
C THR A 100 -4.74 37.14 -40.99
N LEU A 101 -5.50 38.00 -41.67
CA LEU A 101 -5.06 39.29 -42.17
C LEU A 101 -5.67 40.38 -41.29
N THR A 102 -4.82 41.19 -40.67
CA THR A 102 -5.24 42.39 -39.94
C THR A 102 -4.91 43.60 -40.78
N ILE A 103 -5.89 44.48 -40.96
CA ILE A 103 -5.71 45.78 -41.61
C ILE A 103 -5.98 46.84 -40.54
N LEU A 104 -5.06 47.78 -40.38
CA LEU A 104 -5.15 48.86 -39.39
C LEU A 104 -4.67 50.18 -39.97
N ARG A 105 -5.16 51.27 -39.36
CA ARG A 105 -4.68 52.62 -39.62
C ARG A 105 -3.30 52.84 -38.98
N ASN A 106 -2.39 53.47 -39.71
CA ASN A 106 -1.04 53.81 -39.29
C ASN A 106 -0.63 55.19 -39.84
N LEU A 107 -1.21 56.26 -39.29
CA LEU A 107 -0.80 57.63 -39.61
C LEU A 107 0.53 57.98 -38.93
N GLU A 108 1.31 58.81 -39.61
CA GLU A 108 2.41 59.53 -38.99
C GLU A 108 1.90 60.51 -37.92
N LEU A 109 2.54 60.48 -36.75
CA LEU A 109 2.17 61.28 -35.57
C LEU A 109 2.68 62.73 -35.65
N THR A 110 2.55 63.36 -36.82
CA THR A 110 3.00 64.73 -37.11
C THR A 110 1.82 65.60 -37.54
N GLN A 111 1.89 66.89 -37.25
CA GLN A 111 0.99 67.90 -37.80
C GLN A 111 1.86 68.90 -38.56
N GLU A 112 1.60 69.06 -39.86
CA GLU A 112 2.43 69.86 -40.77
C GLU A 112 1.73 71.12 -41.28
N THR A 113 0.44 71.32 -40.98
CA THR A 113 -0.32 72.49 -41.43
C THR A 113 0.09 73.71 -40.62
N ASP A 114 0.79 74.64 -41.27
CA ASP A 114 1.19 75.93 -40.71
C ASP A 114 0.25 77.05 -41.18
N TYR A 115 -0.28 77.85 -40.26
CA TYR A 115 -1.16 78.98 -40.56
C TYR A 115 -0.37 80.29 -40.45
N VAL A 116 -0.10 80.91 -41.61
CA VAL A 116 0.65 82.16 -41.70
C VAL A 116 -0.27 83.37 -41.61
N ASP A 117 0.15 84.39 -40.84
CA ASP A 117 -0.60 85.64 -40.68
C ASP A 117 -0.73 86.40 -42.02
N GLY A 118 -1.91 86.98 -42.27
CA GLY A 118 -2.22 87.73 -43.49
C GLY A 118 -2.55 86.91 -44.74
N GLN A 119 -2.55 85.57 -44.69
CA GLN A 119 -3.03 84.70 -45.78
C GLN A 119 -4.52 84.35 -45.62
N ALA A 120 -5.17 83.96 -46.72
CA ALA A 120 -6.54 83.50 -46.70
C ALA A 120 -6.65 82.17 -45.93
N PHE A 121 -7.50 82.14 -44.89
CA PHE A 121 -7.72 80.95 -44.09
C PHE A 121 -8.56 79.93 -44.87
N SER A 122 -7.93 78.87 -45.39
CA SER A 122 -8.60 77.81 -46.12
C SER A 122 -9.34 76.89 -45.14
N ALA A 123 -10.67 76.82 -45.26
CA ALA A 123 -11.48 75.89 -44.49
C ALA A 123 -11.00 74.44 -44.69
N GLU A 124 -10.71 74.03 -45.93
CA GLU A 124 -10.23 72.67 -46.26
C GLU A 124 -8.95 72.28 -45.50
N SER A 125 -7.98 73.20 -45.42
CA SER A 125 -6.73 72.96 -44.71
C SER A 125 -6.96 72.83 -43.20
N LEU A 126 -7.91 73.59 -42.65
CA LEU A 126 -8.34 73.44 -41.26
C LEU A 126 -9.02 72.10 -41.01
N GLU A 127 -9.96 71.71 -41.86
CA GLU A 127 -10.70 70.46 -41.70
C GLU A 127 -9.78 69.25 -41.78
N SER A 128 -8.90 69.22 -42.77
CA SER A 128 -7.90 68.15 -42.93
C SER A 128 -7.00 68.03 -41.70
N ALA A 129 -6.55 69.15 -41.12
CA ALA A 129 -5.72 69.15 -39.93
C ALA A 129 -6.47 68.64 -38.68
N ILE A 130 -7.74 69.02 -38.52
CA ILE A 130 -8.59 68.58 -37.42
C ILE A 130 -8.93 67.09 -37.56
N ASP A 131 -9.30 66.64 -38.76
CA ASP A 131 -9.58 65.23 -39.06
C ASP A 131 -8.34 64.36 -38.80
N LYS A 132 -7.15 64.78 -39.26
CA LYS A 132 -5.87 64.05 -39.00
C LYS A 132 -5.66 63.87 -37.50
N THR A 133 -5.89 64.91 -36.72
CA THR A 133 -5.73 64.87 -35.26
C THR A 133 -6.71 63.89 -34.61
N ALA A 134 -7.97 63.89 -35.03
CA ALA A 134 -8.98 62.94 -34.53
C ALA A 134 -8.60 61.48 -34.88
N LEU A 135 -8.11 61.24 -36.10
CA LEU A 135 -7.68 59.92 -36.55
C LEU A 135 -6.47 59.40 -35.74
N ILE A 136 -5.51 60.27 -35.45
CA ILE A 136 -4.35 59.97 -34.58
C ILE A 136 -4.81 59.59 -33.17
N GLN A 137 -5.74 60.34 -32.58
CA GLN A 137 -6.27 60.04 -31.25
C GLN A 137 -6.95 58.67 -31.19
N GLN A 138 -7.74 58.31 -32.20
CA GLN A 138 -8.36 56.98 -32.29
C GLN A 138 -7.31 55.86 -32.45
N GLN A 139 -6.25 56.09 -33.24
CA GLN A 139 -5.14 55.15 -33.38
C GLN A 139 -4.40 54.93 -32.06
N GLN A 140 -4.09 56.00 -31.33
CA GLN A 140 -3.47 55.91 -30.01
C GLN A 140 -4.38 55.20 -29.00
N ALA A 141 -5.70 55.45 -29.04
CA ALA A 141 -6.67 54.74 -28.20
C ALA A 141 -6.70 53.23 -28.47
N GLU A 142 -6.57 52.79 -29.74
CA GLU A 142 -6.44 51.38 -30.11
C GLU A 142 -5.18 50.76 -29.49
N GLN A 143 -4.03 51.44 -29.62
CA GLN A 143 -2.75 50.96 -29.09
C GLN A 143 -2.79 50.86 -27.55
N ILE A 144 -3.32 51.87 -26.86
CA ILE A 144 -3.52 51.88 -25.41
C ILE A 144 -4.54 50.81 -24.99
N GLY A 145 -5.55 50.55 -25.80
CA GLY A 145 -6.55 49.50 -25.59
C GLY A 145 -5.96 48.10 -25.50
N ARG A 146 -4.78 47.89 -26.12
CA ARG A 146 -4.03 46.62 -26.09
C ARG A 146 -2.96 46.53 -25.00
N ALA A 147 -2.73 47.61 -24.25
CA ALA A 147 -1.75 47.61 -23.17
C ALA A 147 -2.34 47.02 -21.85
N PRO A 148 -1.52 46.34 -21.02
CA PRO A 148 -1.90 46.03 -19.65
C PRO A 148 -2.18 47.31 -18.85
N LYS A 149 -3.28 47.34 -18.11
CA LYS A 149 -3.70 48.50 -17.31
C LYS A 149 -3.88 48.13 -15.84
N LEU A 150 -3.49 49.03 -14.97
CA LEU A 150 -3.88 48.97 -13.56
C LEU A 150 -5.35 49.36 -13.39
N PRO A 151 -5.99 48.94 -12.28
CA PRO A 151 -7.28 49.49 -11.88
C PRO A 151 -7.23 51.02 -11.79
N LYS A 152 -8.35 51.68 -12.14
CA LYS A 152 -8.48 53.15 -12.07
C LYS A 152 -8.21 53.73 -10.68
N THR A 153 -8.37 52.91 -9.63
CA THR A 153 -8.15 53.29 -8.23
C THR A 153 -6.71 53.08 -7.75
N SER A 154 -5.81 52.58 -8.61
CA SER A 154 -4.41 52.35 -8.25
C SER A 154 -3.70 53.68 -7.99
N SER A 155 -2.92 53.75 -6.91
CA SER A 155 -2.05 54.90 -6.61
C SER A 155 -0.64 54.78 -7.22
N ILE A 156 -0.35 53.67 -7.90
CA ILE A 156 0.96 53.38 -8.50
C ILE A 156 0.99 53.94 -9.93
N THR A 157 2.02 54.74 -10.24
CA THR A 157 2.28 55.31 -11.58
C THR A 157 3.64 54.84 -12.11
N ASP A 158 3.94 55.12 -13.38
CA ASP A 158 5.27 54.95 -13.98
C ASP A 158 5.85 53.52 -13.88
N ILE A 159 4.96 52.52 -14.02
CA ILE A 159 5.37 51.13 -14.09
C ILE A 159 6.15 50.87 -15.38
N ALA A 160 7.38 50.41 -15.21
CA ALA A 160 8.29 50.00 -16.27
C ALA A 160 8.51 48.48 -16.22
N LEU A 161 8.61 47.86 -17.40
CA LEU A 161 9.07 46.47 -17.52
C LEU A 161 10.59 46.42 -17.28
N PRO A 162 11.09 45.45 -16.48
CA PRO A 162 12.51 45.24 -16.31
C PRO A 162 13.16 44.71 -17.60
N ASN A 163 14.48 44.92 -17.76
CA ASN A 163 15.23 44.35 -18.88
C ASN A 163 15.02 42.83 -18.94
N PRO A 164 14.74 42.23 -20.11
CA PRO A 164 14.50 40.80 -20.22
C PRO A 164 15.68 39.97 -19.67
N ALA A 165 15.36 38.99 -18.83
CA ALA A 165 16.31 38.01 -18.32
C ALA A 165 15.83 36.61 -18.69
N ALA A 166 16.74 35.77 -19.22
CA ALA A 166 16.41 34.42 -19.63
C ALA A 166 15.82 33.61 -18.46
N SER A 167 14.75 32.85 -18.73
CA SER A 167 14.09 31.94 -17.79
C SER A 167 13.43 32.58 -16.55
N ASN A 168 13.31 33.92 -16.52
CA ASN A 168 12.57 34.63 -15.48
C ASN A 168 11.16 35.00 -15.93
N TYR A 169 10.25 35.15 -14.97
CA TYR A 169 8.90 35.66 -15.20
C TYR A 169 8.75 37.08 -14.66
N ILE A 170 7.81 37.85 -15.22
CA ILE A 170 7.47 39.19 -14.72
C ILE A 170 6.54 39.07 -13.52
N GLY A 171 6.90 39.72 -12.41
CA GLY A 171 6.06 39.79 -11.21
C GLY A 171 6.25 41.09 -10.44
N TRP A 172 5.38 41.36 -9.47
CA TRP A 172 5.53 42.51 -8.57
C TRP A 172 6.72 42.35 -7.63
N ASN A 173 7.49 43.42 -7.42
CA ASN A 173 8.51 43.46 -6.37
C ASN A 173 7.90 43.32 -4.97
N ALA A 174 8.73 43.10 -3.96
CA ALA A 174 8.28 42.89 -2.59
C ALA A 174 7.44 44.06 -2.01
N GLY A 175 7.69 45.28 -2.48
CA GLY A 175 6.94 46.48 -2.07
C GLY A 175 5.64 46.71 -2.85
N ALA A 176 5.33 45.89 -3.85
CA ALA A 176 4.24 46.10 -4.81
C ALA A 176 4.27 47.49 -5.48
N THR A 177 5.45 48.06 -5.70
CA THR A 177 5.64 49.39 -6.31
C THR A 177 6.04 49.31 -7.78
N GLN A 178 6.70 48.23 -8.19
CA GLN A 178 7.25 48.06 -9.54
C GLN A 178 7.18 46.59 -9.98
N LEU A 179 7.33 46.35 -11.29
CA LEU A 179 7.55 45.01 -11.84
C LEU A 179 9.03 44.64 -11.81
N GLU A 180 9.34 43.37 -11.55
CA GLU A 180 10.69 42.80 -11.52
C GLU A 180 10.72 41.42 -12.21
N ASN A 181 11.92 41.01 -12.61
CA ASN A 181 12.17 39.64 -13.06
C ASN A 181 12.28 38.73 -11.82
N LYS A 182 11.38 37.76 -11.71
CA LYS A 182 11.44 36.72 -10.69
C LYS A 182 12.00 35.43 -11.27
N SER A 183 12.92 34.83 -10.53
CA SER A 183 13.39 33.46 -10.82
C SER A 183 12.25 32.47 -10.65
N GLY A 184 12.24 31.39 -11.44
CA GLY A 184 11.26 30.30 -11.39
C GLY A 184 10.91 29.85 -9.96
N PRO A 185 9.69 29.32 -9.74
CA PRO A 185 9.05 29.33 -8.43
C PRO A 185 9.89 28.63 -7.35
N VAL A 186 10.31 29.39 -6.34
CA VAL A 186 10.57 28.86 -4.99
C VAL A 186 9.22 28.91 -4.28
N ILE A 187 8.66 27.75 -3.93
CA ILE A 187 7.32 27.62 -3.33
C ILE A 187 7.40 28.07 -1.86
N THR A 188 7.31 29.38 -1.60
CA THR A 188 7.47 29.91 -0.23
C THR A 188 6.17 30.21 0.51
N THR A 189 4.99 30.24 -0.13
CA THR A 189 3.75 30.62 0.58
C THR A 189 2.44 30.10 -0.06
N ALA A 190 1.99 28.88 0.28
CA ALA A 190 0.57 28.49 0.42
C ALA A 190 0.40 27.03 0.91
N THR A 191 -0.75 26.76 1.53
CA THR A 191 -1.06 25.68 2.48
C THR A 191 -1.41 24.29 1.92
N GLN A 192 -1.25 24.02 0.63
CA GLN A 192 -1.30 22.65 0.07
C GLN A 192 -0.90 22.75 -1.40
N TYR A 193 0.27 22.23 -1.75
CA TYR A 193 0.61 21.94 -3.13
C TYR A 193 1.00 20.48 -3.28
N GLU A 194 0.56 19.91 -4.39
CA GLU A 194 1.14 18.72 -4.99
C GLU A 194 2.28 19.20 -5.92
N VAL A 195 3.47 18.64 -5.75
CA VAL A 195 4.63 18.87 -6.61
C VAL A 195 4.75 17.68 -7.55
N ASP A 196 4.63 17.91 -8.85
CA ASP A 196 4.84 16.88 -9.87
C ASP A 196 6.33 16.78 -10.22
N ALA A 197 7.00 15.75 -9.70
CA ALA A 197 8.44 15.60 -9.91
C ALA A 197 8.81 15.54 -11.39
N LEU A 198 8.00 14.86 -12.22
CA LEU A 198 8.32 14.61 -13.62
C LEU A 198 8.13 15.87 -14.45
N ILE A 199 7.01 16.57 -14.28
CA ILE A 199 6.72 17.79 -15.05
C ILE A 199 7.60 18.94 -14.59
N SER A 200 7.70 19.16 -13.28
CA SER A 200 8.39 20.33 -12.74
C SER A 200 9.91 20.22 -12.76
N TYR A 201 10.47 19.01 -12.60
CA TYR A 201 11.92 18.82 -12.48
C TYR A 201 12.50 17.78 -13.45
N GLY A 202 11.65 16.97 -14.09
CA GLY A 202 12.05 15.92 -15.02
C GLY A 202 11.87 16.27 -16.50
N GLY A 203 11.38 17.48 -16.82
CA GLY A 203 11.08 17.87 -18.21
C GLY A 203 10.05 16.98 -18.91
N GLY A 204 9.22 16.25 -18.15
CA GLY A 204 8.19 15.35 -18.67
C GLY A 204 8.68 13.94 -19.06
N VAL A 205 9.99 13.67 -19.03
CA VAL A 205 10.56 12.40 -19.55
C VAL A 205 11.62 11.75 -18.66
N ASN A 206 12.20 12.46 -17.70
CA ASN A 206 13.30 11.95 -16.88
C ASN A 206 12.82 11.33 -15.56
N TYR A 207 12.70 10.00 -15.52
CA TYR A 207 12.33 9.22 -14.34
C TYR A 207 13.54 8.83 -13.47
N THR A 208 14.24 9.83 -12.93
CA THR A 208 15.54 9.62 -12.27
C THR A 208 15.55 10.03 -10.80
N GLN A 209 16.50 9.49 -10.03
CA GLN A 209 16.75 9.92 -8.65
C GLN A 209 17.07 11.43 -8.56
N ALA A 210 17.83 11.96 -9.52
CA ALA A 210 18.19 13.38 -9.55
C ALA A 210 16.95 14.29 -9.69
N THR A 211 15.97 13.85 -10.48
CA THR A 211 14.67 14.52 -10.63
C THR A 211 13.91 14.56 -9.31
N ILE A 212 13.84 13.43 -8.60
CA ILE A 212 13.20 13.37 -7.27
C ILE A 212 13.94 14.27 -6.28
N GLN A 213 15.28 14.23 -6.27
CA GLN A 213 16.10 15.06 -5.37
C GLN A 213 15.90 16.55 -5.63
N SER A 214 15.84 17.00 -6.88
CA SER A 214 15.55 18.40 -7.21
C SER A 214 14.18 18.83 -6.71
N ALA A 215 13.17 17.97 -6.84
CA ALA A 215 11.85 18.24 -6.29
C ALA A 215 11.88 18.33 -4.75
N LEU A 216 12.55 17.41 -4.07
CA LEU A 216 12.71 17.42 -2.61
C LEU A 216 13.47 18.66 -2.12
N THR A 217 14.55 19.06 -2.81
CA THR A 217 15.30 20.29 -2.49
C THR A 217 14.43 21.53 -2.60
N ALA A 218 13.57 21.60 -3.63
CA ALA A 218 12.67 22.73 -3.80
C ALA A 218 11.50 22.75 -2.80
N ILE A 219 11.04 21.57 -2.35
CA ILE A 219 10.04 21.46 -1.28
C ILE A 219 10.59 21.97 0.06
N GLY A 220 11.86 21.69 0.34
CA GLY A 220 12.50 22.05 1.61
C GLY A 220 11.89 21.31 2.81
N THR A 221 11.99 21.90 4.01
CA THR A 221 11.75 21.19 5.28
C THR A 221 10.52 21.68 6.07
N VAL A 222 9.91 22.80 5.67
CA VAL A 222 8.95 23.52 6.53
C VAL A 222 7.51 23.03 6.34
N ASN A 223 7.06 22.88 5.08
CA ASN A 223 5.66 22.64 4.78
C ASN A 223 5.37 21.16 4.52
N LYS A 224 4.17 20.71 4.94
CA LYS A 224 3.64 19.42 4.51
C LYS A 224 3.27 19.49 3.03
N VAL A 225 3.90 18.69 2.19
CA VAL A 225 3.75 18.73 0.72
C VAL A 225 3.54 17.34 0.17
N THR A 226 2.66 17.21 -0.84
CA THR A 226 2.52 15.96 -1.59
C THR A 226 3.49 15.98 -2.76
N LEU A 227 4.33 14.96 -2.89
CA LEU A 227 5.18 14.76 -4.07
C LEU A 227 4.53 13.71 -4.97
N LEU A 228 4.04 14.14 -6.13
CA LEU A 228 3.50 13.27 -7.18
C LEU A 228 4.64 12.69 -8.02
N LEU A 229 4.69 11.36 -8.08
CA LEU A 229 5.54 10.61 -9.00
C LEU A 229 4.64 9.95 -10.04
N ARG A 230 4.59 10.50 -11.25
CA ARG A 230 3.76 9.99 -12.35
C ARG A 230 4.06 8.52 -12.70
N PRO A 231 3.11 7.80 -13.35
CA PRO A 231 3.32 6.43 -13.79
C PRO A 231 4.60 6.28 -14.62
N GLY A 232 5.39 5.27 -14.32
CA GLY A 232 6.71 5.00 -14.89
C GLY A 232 7.70 4.44 -13.86
N SER A 233 8.87 4.09 -14.37
CA SER A 233 9.95 3.43 -13.61
C SER A 233 10.92 4.48 -13.05
N TRP A 234 10.80 4.81 -11.77
CA TRP A 234 11.64 5.80 -11.10
C TRP A 234 12.93 5.17 -10.58
N ALA A 235 14.06 5.48 -11.23
CA ALA A 235 15.36 4.93 -10.86
C ALA A 235 15.87 5.51 -9.52
N VAL A 236 16.30 4.63 -8.61
CA VAL A 236 16.94 4.95 -7.33
C VAL A 236 18.25 4.15 -7.25
N ILE A 237 19.38 4.85 -7.21
CA ILE A 237 20.73 4.27 -7.38
C ILE A 237 21.50 4.31 -6.05
N THR A 238 21.24 5.30 -5.22
CA THR A 238 21.78 5.43 -3.86
C THR A 238 20.65 5.64 -2.86
N PRO A 239 20.88 5.43 -1.55
CA PRO A 239 19.85 5.66 -0.55
C PRO A 239 19.23 7.05 -0.66
N LEU A 240 17.90 7.12 -0.77
CA LEU A 240 17.14 8.35 -0.92
C LEU A 240 16.12 8.47 0.21
N ALA A 241 16.33 9.44 1.10
CA ALA A 241 15.44 9.72 2.20
C ALA A 241 14.30 10.64 1.74
N ILE A 242 13.06 10.22 2.00
CA ILE A 242 11.86 11.03 1.87
C ILE A 242 11.63 11.73 3.21
N PRO A 243 11.74 13.07 3.26
CA PRO A 243 11.54 13.84 4.48
C PRO A 243 10.16 13.61 5.09
N SER A 244 10.06 13.69 6.41
CA SER A 244 8.78 13.48 7.13
C SER A 244 7.72 14.53 6.78
N ASN A 245 8.10 15.68 6.21
CA ASN A 245 7.16 16.68 5.71
C ASN A 245 6.60 16.34 4.31
N VAL A 246 7.14 15.33 3.63
CA VAL A 246 6.68 14.92 2.29
C VAL A 246 5.79 13.70 2.37
N THR A 247 4.63 13.77 1.71
CA THR A 247 3.77 12.61 1.44
C THR A 247 3.96 12.19 -0.02
N LEU A 248 4.31 10.93 -0.28
CA LEU A 248 4.41 10.44 -1.65
C LEU A 248 3.02 10.12 -2.21
N SER A 249 2.71 10.66 -3.39
CA SER A 249 1.56 10.27 -4.21
C SER A 249 2.08 9.51 -5.42
N MET A 250 1.81 8.21 -5.46
CA MET A 250 2.26 7.31 -6.52
C MET A 250 1.06 6.60 -7.14
N PRO A 251 0.46 7.16 -8.21
CA PRO A 251 -0.63 6.51 -8.93
C PRO A 251 -0.21 5.14 -9.50
N ARG A 252 -1.20 4.29 -9.81
CA ARG A 252 -0.97 2.96 -10.37
C ARG A 252 -0.08 3.05 -11.62
N GLY A 253 0.94 2.18 -11.66
CA GLY A 253 1.96 2.19 -12.71
C GLY A 253 3.19 3.06 -12.39
N SER A 254 3.20 3.79 -11.27
CA SER A 254 4.39 4.44 -10.72
C SER A 254 5.09 3.50 -9.75
N TYR A 255 6.37 3.20 -10.00
CA TYR A 255 7.15 2.33 -9.14
C TYR A 255 8.63 2.71 -9.13
N PHE A 256 9.29 2.43 -8.02
CA PHE A 256 10.73 2.56 -7.88
C PHE A 256 11.43 1.34 -8.47
N THR A 257 12.54 1.59 -9.16
CA THR A 257 13.50 0.56 -9.55
C THR A 257 14.84 0.85 -8.90
N TYR A 258 15.40 -0.16 -8.25
CA TYR A 258 16.64 -0.03 -7.50
C TYR A 258 17.82 -0.59 -8.31
N SER A 259 18.94 0.12 -8.25
CA SER A 259 20.24 -0.36 -8.71
C SER A 259 21.31 0.00 -7.69
N GLY A 260 22.43 -0.74 -7.66
CA GLY A 260 23.49 -0.52 -6.67
C GLY A 260 22.99 -0.73 -5.23
N THR A 261 23.17 0.28 -4.38
CA THR A 261 22.68 0.31 -2.98
C THR A 261 21.41 1.14 -2.80
N GLY A 262 20.71 1.44 -3.91
CA GLY A 262 19.49 2.25 -3.90
C GLY A 262 18.41 1.65 -2.99
N VAL A 263 17.97 2.43 -2.01
CA VAL A 263 16.83 2.13 -1.13
C VAL A 263 16.14 3.44 -0.79
N ILE A 264 14.80 3.48 -0.84
CA ILE A 264 14.05 4.63 -0.32
C ILE A 264 13.93 4.49 1.21
N THR A 265 14.03 5.58 1.95
CA THR A 265 13.69 5.61 3.39
C THR A 265 12.58 6.64 3.67
N GLY A 266 11.69 6.37 4.62
CA GLY A 266 10.55 7.25 4.91
C GLY A 266 9.38 7.08 3.92
N GLY A 267 8.58 8.13 3.71
CA GLY A 267 7.42 8.10 2.80
C GLY A 267 6.09 7.66 3.43
N GLY A 268 6.10 7.24 4.70
CA GLY A 268 4.92 6.89 5.49
C GLY A 268 4.27 5.58 5.05
N ASN A 269 3.44 5.63 4.01
CA ASN A 269 2.63 4.51 3.56
C ASN A 269 2.90 4.23 2.08
N LEU A 270 3.41 3.05 1.75
CA LEU A 270 3.60 2.62 0.36
C LEU A 270 3.00 1.24 0.13
N SER A 271 2.75 0.92 -1.12
CA SER A 271 2.26 -0.37 -1.57
C SER A 271 3.35 -1.17 -2.26
N ALA A 272 3.27 -2.51 -2.23
CA ALA A 272 4.11 -3.40 -3.05
C ALA A 272 4.10 -3.02 -4.56
N TYR A 273 2.99 -2.44 -5.06
CA TYR A 273 2.91 -1.90 -6.42
C TYR A 273 3.89 -0.75 -6.67
N ASN A 274 4.21 0.05 -5.65
CA ASN A 274 5.20 1.12 -5.74
C ASN A 274 6.64 0.60 -5.83
N PHE A 275 6.84 -0.72 -5.74
CA PHE A 275 8.12 -1.41 -5.91
C PHE A 275 8.11 -2.32 -7.15
N GLY A 276 7.06 -2.26 -7.97
CA GLY A 276 6.94 -2.99 -9.24
C GLY A 276 6.23 -4.33 -9.15
N ALA A 277 5.62 -4.68 -8.00
CA ALA A 277 4.83 -5.90 -7.90
C ALA A 277 3.59 -5.79 -8.80
N VAL A 278 3.21 -6.89 -9.44
CA VAL A 278 2.07 -6.98 -10.36
C VAL A 278 0.90 -7.70 -9.70
N GLY A 279 1.16 -8.80 -8.99
CA GLY A 279 0.11 -9.54 -8.27
C GLY A 279 -0.88 -10.27 -9.18
N ASN A 280 -0.43 -10.76 -10.35
CA ASN A 280 -1.25 -11.49 -11.33
C ASN A 280 -1.02 -13.02 -11.35
N GLY A 281 -0.18 -13.54 -10.46
CA GLY A 281 0.13 -14.96 -10.29
C GLY A 281 1.07 -15.54 -11.35
N THR A 282 1.47 -14.75 -12.35
CA THR A 282 2.29 -15.19 -13.48
C THR A 282 3.66 -14.54 -13.50
N ILE A 283 3.73 -13.24 -13.28
CA ILE A 283 5.00 -12.49 -13.24
C ILE A 283 5.67 -12.72 -11.90
N ASP A 284 6.99 -12.89 -11.90
CA ASP A 284 7.78 -13.01 -10.68
C ASP A 284 7.85 -11.67 -9.93
N ASP A 285 7.21 -11.62 -8.77
CA ASP A 285 7.13 -10.48 -7.88
C ASP A 285 8.22 -10.52 -6.80
N ALA A 286 9.09 -11.54 -6.76
CA ALA A 286 10.03 -11.73 -5.65
C ALA A 286 10.95 -10.53 -5.43
N THR A 287 11.49 -9.95 -6.51
CA THR A 287 12.34 -8.76 -6.44
C THR A 287 11.57 -7.55 -5.91
N ALA A 288 10.35 -7.32 -6.41
CA ALA A 288 9.52 -6.20 -5.98
C ALA A 288 9.10 -6.32 -4.51
N LEU A 289 8.72 -7.52 -4.08
CA LEU A 289 8.39 -7.82 -2.69
C LEU A 289 9.60 -7.62 -1.77
N ASN A 290 10.76 -8.15 -2.13
CA ASN A 290 12.00 -7.95 -1.36
C ASN A 290 12.39 -6.47 -1.26
N ASN A 291 12.25 -5.69 -2.33
CA ASN A 291 12.47 -4.25 -2.28
C ASN A 291 11.48 -3.54 -1.37
N SER A 292 10.21 -3.96 -1.38
CA SER A 292 9.18 -3.42 -0.49
C SER A 292 9.43 -3.76 0.99
N PHE A 293 9.97 -4.97 1.26
CA PHE A 293 10.38 -5.39 2.60
C PHE A 293 11.63 -4.65 3.07
N ALA A 294 12.62 -4.43 2.20
CA ALA A 294 13.77 -3.61 2.52
C ALA A 294 13.35 -2.17 2.85
N TRP A 295 12.42 -1.59 2.08
CA TRP A 295 11.89 -0.26 2.37
C TRP A 295 11.16 -0.20 3.70
N VAL A 296 10.24 -1.14 3.98
CA VAL A 296 9.47 -1.11 5.24
C VAL A 296 10.35 -1.42 6.45
N MET A 297 11.59 -1.87 6.28
CA MET A 297 12.56 -2.08 7.37
C MET A 297 13.64 -1.00 7.41
N SER A 298 13.49 0.09 6.64
CA SER A 298 14.53 1.12 6.51
C SER A 298 14.42 2.29 7.49
N ALA A 299 13.22 2.56 8.04
CA ALA A 299 12.95 3.62 9.00
C ALA A 299 11.73 3.30 9.88
N SER A 300 11.53 4.00 11.00
CA SER A 300 10.36 3.79 11.87
C SER A 300 9.09 4.44 11.33
N ASN A 301 7.93 3.91 11.74
CA ASN A 301 6.58 4.38 11.40
C ASN A 301 6.26 4.26 9.90
N GLN A 302 6.77 3.21 9.25
CA GLN A 302 6.44 2.86 7.87
C GLN A 302 5.33 1.79 7.83
N GLN A 303 4.42 1.93 6.86
CA GLN A 303 3.39 0.94 6.59
C GLN A 303 3.48 0.46 5.14
N LEU A 304 3.67 -0.84 4.96
CA LEU A 304 3.60 -1.50 3.66
C LEU A 304 2.22 -2.14 3.47
N THR A 305 1.56 -1.82 2.37
CA THR A 305 0.37 -2.55 1.91
C THR A 305 0.75 -3.48 0.77
N ILE A 306 0.50 -4.78 0.92
CA ILE A 306 0.51 -5.74 -0.20
C ILE A 306 -0.95 -5.88 -0.66
N PRO A 307 -1.34 -5.26 -1.78
CA PRO A 307 -2.75 -5.24 -2.19
C PRO A 307 -3.27 -6.64 -2.51
N PRO A 308 -4.60 -6.86 -2.52
CA PRO A 308 -5.17 -8.14 -2.94
C PRO A 308 -4.66 -8.59 -4.32
N GLY A 309 -4.31 -9.86 -4.44
CA GLY A 309 -3.73 -10.41 -5.66
C GLY A 309 -2.96 -11.71 -5.42
N GLU A 310 -2.56 -12.34 -6.52
CA GLU A 310 -1.73 -13.54 -6.53
C GLU A 310 -0.30 -13.14 -6.85
N TYR A 311 0.65 -13.32 -5.94
CA TYR A 311 2.04 -12.92 -6.13
C TYR A 311 2.89 -14.16 -6.31
N ARG A 312 3.63 -14.23 -7.41
CA ARG A 312 4.56 -15.34 -7.64
C ARG A 312 5.93 -14.96 -7.12
N ALA A 313 6.59 -15.84 -6.36
CA ALA A 313 7.96 -15.61 -5.90
C ALA A 313 8.87 -16.78 -6.30
N ASN A 314 9.81 -16.56 -7.22
CA ASN A 314 10.81 -17.58 -7.58
C ASN A 314 12.13 -17.46 -6.81
N SER A 315 12.31 -16.43 -5.99
CA SER A 315 13.44 -16.29 -5.07
C SER A 315 12.96 -16.07 -3.62
N GLN A 316 13.83 -16.38 -2.64
CA GLN A 316 13.50 -16.30 -1.23
C GLN A 316 13.09 -14.87 -0.86
N LEU A 317 12.00 -14.74 -0.12
CA LEU A 317 11.57 -13.47 0.44
C LEU A 317 12.27 -13.22 1.76
N ASN A 318 12.80 -12.01 1.92
CA ASN A 318 13.59 -11.64 3.08
C ASN A 318 13.02 -10.37 3.70
N LEU A 319 12.63 -10.49 4.95
CA LEU A 319 12.17 -9.38 5.78
C LEU A 319 13.13 -9.26 6.96
N TYR A 320 14.19 -8.47 6.78
CA TYR A 320 15.19 -8.25 7.82
C TYR A 320 15.55 -6.79 8.05
N SER A 321 16.02 -6.48 9.25
CA SER A 321 16.58 -5.18 9.63
C SER A 321 18.09 -5.27 9.86
N ALA A 322 18.79 -4.16 9.62
CA ALA A 322 20.24 -4.07 9.87
C ALA A 322 20.61 -3.74 11.35
N GLY A 323 19.63 -3.49 12.23
CA GLY A 323 19.90 -3.32 13.67
C GLY A 323 19.06 -2.29 14.43
N SER A 324 17.74 -2.22 14.24
CA SER A 324 16.89 -1.32 15.03
C SER A 324 15.46 -1.83 15.22
N TYR A 325 14.83 -1.36 16.29
CA TYR A 325 13.41 -1.53 16.60
C TYR A 325 12.59 -0.60 15.74
N TYR A 326 11.69 -1.17 14.93
CA TYR A 326 10.86 -0.38 14.05
C TYR A 326 9.38 -0.59 14.33
N ASN A 327 8.68 0.50 14.63
CA ASN A 327 7.22 0.52 14.83
C ASN A 327 6.48 0.46 13.47
N ASN A 328 6.76 -0.58 12.68
CA ASN A 328 6.34 -0.70 11.29
C ASN A 328 5.25 -1.77 11.13
N SER A 329 4.46 -1.65 10.07
CA SER A 329 3.35 -2.57 9.81
C SER A 329 3.29 -3.05 8.37
N ILE A 330 2.95 -4.32 8.18
CA ILE A 330 2.60 -4.90 6.88
C ILE A 330 1.12 -5.28 6.90
N MET A 331 0.38 -4.80 5.90
CA MET A 331 -1.02 -5.15 5.64
C MET A 331 -1.13 -5.90 4.33
N ALA A 332 -1.47 -7.19 4.38
CA ALA A 332 -1.48 -8.08 3.22
C ALA A 332 -2.84 -8.79 3.03
N TYR A 333 -3.92 -8.22 3.58
CA TYR A 333 -5.25 -8.82 3.47
C TYR A 333 -5.66 -9.03 2.01
N GLY A 334 -5.98 -10.28 1.66
CA GLY A 334 -6.36 -10.68 0.31
C GLY A 334 -5.20 -10.95 -0.64
N ALA A 335 -3.95 -10.77 -0.20
CA ALA A 335 -2.77 -11.18 -0.96
C ALA A 335 -2.45 -12.66 -0.71
N GLN A 336 -2.09 -13.39 -1.77
CA GLN A 336 -1.55 -14.75 -1.70
C GLN A 336 -0.19 -14.79 -2.38
N ILE A 337 0.87 -15.09 -1.64
CA ILE A 337 2.21 -15.26 -2.18
C ILE A 337 2.44 -16.75 -2.44
N THR A 338 2.55 -17.15 -3.70
CA THR A 338 2.93 -18.51 -4.10
C THR A 338 4.42 -18.58 -4.38
N SER A 339 5.15 -19.30 -3.53
CA SER A 339 6.60 -19.45 -3.62
C SER A 339 6.99 -20.70 -4.41
N TYR A 340 7.94 -20.57 -5.33
CA TYR A 340 8.50 -21.66 -6.13
C TYR A 340 9.98 -21.92 -5.82
N VAL A 341 10.49 -21.34 -4.72
CA VAL A 341 11.89 -21.43 -4.32
C VAL A 341 12.26 -22.85 -3.91
N THR A 342 13.55 -23.17 -4.00
CA THR A 342 14.09 -24.34 -3.30
C THR A 342 14.54 -23.89 -1.91
N GLY A 343 14.02 -24.53 -0.86
CA GLY A 343 14.29 -24.14 0.53
C GLY A 343 13.18 -23.27 1.13
N ARG A 344 13.52 -22.10 1.67
CA ARG A 344 12.60 -21.31 2.50
C ARG A 344 11.91 -20.23 1.69
N ALA A 345 10.58 -20.20 1.72
CA ALA A 345 9.78 -19.20 1.00
C ALA A 345 10.00 -17.80 1.57
N MET A 346 9.93 -17.64 2.89
CA MET A 346 10.14 -16.36 3.57
C MET A 346 10.97 -16.52 4.84
N VAL A 347 11.95 -15.64 5.01
CA VAL A 347 12.76 -15.50 6.21
C VAL A 347 12.52 -14.13 6.83
N VAL A 348 12.22 -14.12 8.12
CA VAL A 348 11.98 -12.91 8.92
C VAL A 348 12.96 -12.88 10.09
N GLY A 349 13.65 -11.75 10.27
CA GLY A 349 14.55 -11.55 11.41
C GLY A 349 15.78 -10.73 11.03
N LYS A 350 16.99 -11.13 11.43
CA LYS A 350 18.22 -10.35 11.11
C LYS A 350 19.11 -11.05 10.08
N ASP A 351 19.60 -10.26 9.12
CA ASP A 351 20.63 -10.58 8.10
C ASP A 351 20.39 -11.81 7.21
N GLY A 352 19.21 -12.44 7.26
CA GLY A 352 18.83 -13.55 6.36
C GLY A 352 19.70 -14.80 6.47
N LEU A 353 20.70 -14.80 7.35
CA LEU A 353 21.67 -15.87 7.53
C LEU A 353 21.17 -16.87 8.58
N GLU A 354 21.39 -18.16 8.31
CA GLU A 354 21.40 -19.19 9.34
C GLU A 354 22.56 -18.91 10.29
N ILE A 355 22.31 -18.19 11.39
CA ILE A 355 23.35 -18.05 12.41
C ILE A 355 23.47 -19.40 13.13
N THR A 356 24.45 -20.19 12.73
CA THR A 356 24.98 -21.30 13.51
C THR A 356 25.93 -20.67 14.53
N ILE A 357 25.49 -20.41 15.76
CA ILE A 357 26.42 -19.90 16.79
C ILE A 357 27.29 -21.07 17.23
N GLN A 358 28.52 -21.14 16.71
CA GLN A 358 29.54 -22.08 17.18
C GLN A 358 30.44 -21.51 18.28
N ASP A 359 30.47 -20.19 18.50
CA ASP A 359 31.35 -19.59 19.51
C ASP A 359 30.62 -18.50 20.32
N GLY A 360 30.60 -18.68 21.63
CA GLY A 360 29.89 -17.84 22.58
C GLY A 360 30.18 -16.34 22.44
N GLY A 361 29.20 -15.61 21.95
CA GLY A 361 29.12 -14.16 21.92
C GLY A 361 27.95 -13.71 21.05
N ALA A 362 27.08 -12.84 21.58
CA ALA A 362 26.10 -12.13 20.76
C ALA A 362 26.85 -11.19 19.81
N PRO A 363 26.82 -11.35 18.48
CA PRO A 363 27.68 -10.54 17.64
C PRO A 363 27.38 -9.03 17.71
N ASP A 364 26.19 -8.59 18.14
CA ASP A 364 25.82 -7.17 18.03
C ASP A 364 24.52 -6.73 18.75
N GLY A 365 23.92 -7.51 19.66
CA GLY A 365 22.75 -7.05 20.45
C GLY A 365 21.53 -6.63 19.60
N SER A 366 21.43 -7.20 18.41
CA SER A 366 20.58 -6.74 17.32
C SER A 366 19.27 -7.52 17.28
N SER A 367 18.17 -6.79 17.11
CA SER A 367 16.81 -7.32 17.28
C SER A 367 15.91 -6.95 16.11
N PHE A 368 14.98 -7.84 15.80
CA PHE A 368 13.87 -7.60 14.89
C PHE A 368 12.57 -7.42 15.69
N GLU A 369 11.88 -6.32 15.41
CA GLU A 369 10.54 -6.05 15.93
C GLU A 369 9.67 -5.46 14.82
N MET A 370 8.42 -5.89 14.75
CA MET A 370 7.38 -5.30 13.93
C MET A 370 6.09 -5.08 14.72
N LYS A 371 5.52 -3.88 14.63
CA LYS A 371 4.23 -3.57 15.26
C LYS A 371 3.14 -4.56 14.83
N SER A 372 3.06 -4.88 13.54
CA SER A 372 2.18 -5.93 13.03
C SER A 372 2.52 -6.41 11.62
N ILE A 373 2.34 -7.70 11.37
CA ILE A 373 2.20 -8.31 10.05
C ILE A 373 0.80 -8.92 10.02
N SER A 374 -0.07 -8.43 9.13
CA SER A 374 -1.49 -8.81 9.15
C SER A 374 -1.97 -9.30 7.78
N GLY A 375 -2.69 -10.42 7.76
CA GLY A 375 -3.36 -10.97 6.58
C GLY A 375 -2.45 -11.68 5.57
N LEU A 376 -1.19 -11.93 5.93
CA LEU A 376 -0.20 -12.54 5.04
C LEU A 376 -0.54 -14.01 4.76
N LYS A 377 -0.62 -14.37 3.47
CA LYS A 377 -0.77 -15.76 3.03
C LYS A 377 0.43 -16.20 2.19
N ILE A 378 1.10 -17.27 2.61
CA ILE A 378 2.22 -17.89 1.90
C ILE A 378 1.83 -19.31 1.51
N LYS A 379 1.97 -19.63 0.23
CA LYS A 379 1.64 -20.93 -0.35
C LYS A 379 2.86 -21.52 -1.05
N ALA A 380 3.11 -22.82 -0.88
CA ALA A 380 4.09 -23.52 -1.70
C ALA A 380 3.53 -23.78 -3.11
N GLY A 381 4.32 -23.46 -4.13
CA GLY A 381 4.03 -23.71 -5.54
C GLY A 381 4.62 -25.03 -6.05
N ASN A 382 5.46 -25.69 -5.26
CA ASN A 382 6.04 -27.00 -5.55
C ASN A 382 6.53 -27.69 -4.25
N ALA A 383 6.96 -28.95 -4.38
CA ALA A 383 7.46 -29.76 -3.25
C ALA A 383 8.84 -29.33 -2.71
N ASN A 384 9.58 -28.52 -3.47
CA ASN A 384 10.95 -28.11 -3.09
C ASN A 384 10.95 -26.93 -2.10
N VAL A 385 9.80 -26.33 -1.82
CA VAL A 385 9.63 -25.39 -0.72
C VAL A 385 9.61 -26.19 0.57
N THR A 386 10.65 -26.03 1.39
CA THR A 386 10.84 -26.76 2.64
C THR A 386 10.23 -26.03 3.82
N THR A 387 10.39 -24.70 3.91
CA THR A 387 9.80 -23.89 4.99
C THR A 387 9.01 -22.72 4.42
N LEU A 388 7.74 -22.57 4.78
CA LEU A 388 6.94 -21.44 4.31
C LEU A 388 7.31 -20.13 5.02
N LEU A 389 7.38 -20.15 6.35
CA LEU A 389 7.78 -19.00 7.15
C LEU A 389 8.81 -19.41 8.19
N LYS A 390 10.02 -18.90 8.05
CA LYS A 390 11.06 -18.98 9.08
C LYS A 390 11.18 -17.65 9.79
N LEU A 391 10.97 -17.65 11.10
CA LEU A 391 11.43 -16.59 11.98
C LEU A 391 12.81 -16.98 12.50
N GLY A 392 13.86 -16.20 12.22
CA GLY A 392 15.16 -16.49 12.80
C GLY A 392 16.21 -15.38 12.75
N GLY A 393 17.25 -15.55 13.56
CA GLY A 393 18.25 -14.52 13.87
C GLY A 393 18.55 -14.50 15.36
N TYR A 394 19.24 -13.47 15.88
CA TYR A 394 19.58 -13.40 17.31
C TYR A 394 18.34 -13.16 18.19
N GLN A 395 17.54 -12.11 17.92
CA GLN A 395 16.30 -11.79 18.63
C GLN A 395 15.17 -11.39 17.65
N VAL A 396 14.02 -12.07 17.72
CA VAL A 396 12.76 -11.67 17.04
C VAL A 396 11.68 -11.61 18.12
N PHE A 397 11.27 -10.42 18.54
CA PHE A 397 10.38 -10.27 19.69
C PHE A 397 9.34 -9.18 19.52
N ASP A 398 8.33 -9.20 20.39
CA ASP A 398 7.17 -8.31 20.44
C ASP A 398 6.44 -8.10 19.10
N SER A 399 6.74 -8.97 18.12
CA SER A 399 6.17 -8.90 16.79
C SER A 399 4.80 -9.57 16.78
N LYS A 400 3.82 -8.86 16.21
CA LYS A 400 2.44 -9.35 16.12
C LYS A 400 2.14 -9.85 14.72
N PHE A 401 1.71 -11.09 14.62
CA PHE A 401 1.35 -11.79 13.41
C PHE A 401 -0.15 -12.07 13.47
N ASN A 402 -0.95 -11.35 12.70
CA ASN A 402 -2.41 -11.49 12.72
C ASN A 402 -2.90 -12.11 11.41
N ASP A 403 -3.80 -13.08 11.49
CA ASP A 403 -4.46 -13.66 10.31
C ASP A 403 -3.46 -14.22 9.29
N ILE A 404 -2.47 -14.97 9.78
CA ILE A 404 -1.42 -15.57 8.94
C ILE A 404 -1.90 -16.91 8.40
N THR A 405 -1.73 -17.14 7.10
CA THR A 405 -1.98 -18.46 6.48
C THR A 405 -0.71 -18.99 5.83
N LEU A 406 -0.33 -20.22 6.18
CA LEU A 406 0.77 -20.96 5.59
C LEU A 406 0.18 -22.23 4.98
N GLN A 407 0.27 -22.37 3.65
CA GLN A 407 -0.24 -23.52 2.92
C GLN A 407 0.89 -24.25 2.19
N GLY A 408 1.11 -25.52 2.53
CA GLY A 408 2.08 -26.37 1.87
C GLY A 408 1.60 -26.86 0.49
N TRP A 409 2.44 -27.67 -0.15
CA TRP A 409 2.14 -28.22 -1.47
C TRP A 409 1.24 -29.45 -1.35
N THR A 410 0.08 -29.43 -2.00
CA THR A 410 -0.96 -30.46 -1.80
C THR A 410 -0.62 -31.81 -2.40
N ALA A 411 0.20 -31.87 -3.46
CA ALA A 411 0.57 -33.14 -4.09
C ALA A 411 1.74 -33.85 -3.39
N ALA A 412 2.56 -33.10 -2.64
CA ALA A 412 3.60 -33.62 -1.76
C ALA A 412 3.82 -32.58 -0.66
N ALA A 413 3.54 -32.97 0.59
CA ALA A 413 3.51 -32.03 1.69
C ALA A 413 4.83 -31.25 1.78
N THR A 414 4.72 -29.93 1.93
CA THR A 414 5.88 -29.10 2.27
C THR A 414 6.45 -29.57 3.60
N GLU A 415 7.76 -29.69 3.69
CA GLU A 415 8.43 -30.20 4.90
C GLU A 415 8.01 -29.46 6.17
N GLN A 416 7.79 -28.14 6.09
CA GLN A 416 7.53 -27.31 7.25
C GLN A 416 6.72 -26.04 6.96
N GLY A 417 5.71 -25.79 7.80
CA GLY A 417 4.93 -24.56 7.76
C GLY A 417 5.65 -23.40 8.44
N LEU A 418 5.58 -23.37 9.78
CA LEU A 418 6.23 -22.36 10.61
C LEU A 418 7.48 -22.93 11.30
N LEU A 419 8.60 -22.25 11.11
CA LEU A 419 9.83 -22.47 11.86
C LEU A 419 10.14 -21.24 12.70
N ILE A 420 10.20 -21.39 14.02
CA ILE A 420 10.79 -20.37 14.90
C ILE A 420 12.17 -20.89 15.30
N TYR A 421 13.21 -20.19 14.88
CA TYR A 421 14.59 -20.65 14.98
C TYR A 421 15.52 -19.56 15.50
N GLY A 422 16.22 -19.85 16.59
CA GLY A 422 17.51 -19.22 16.85
C GLY A 422 17.88 -19.22 18.33
N VAL A 423 18.73 -18.27 18.72
CA VAL A 423 19.70 -18.50 19.81
C VAL A 423 19.39 -17.72 21.09
N ALA A 424 18.50 -16.72 21.06
CA ALA A 424 18.07 -15.95 22.23
C ALA A 424 16.53 -15.79 22.29
N ALA A 425 16.03 -14.83 23.09
CA ALA A 425 14.62 -14.73 23.46
C ALA A 425 13.67 -14.38 22.29
N TYR A 426 12.57 -15.14 22.16
CA TYR A 426 11.49 -14.92 21.20
C TYR A 426 10.15 -14.71 21.91
N PHE A 427 9.59 -13.50 21.79
CA PHE A 427 8.31 -13.10 22.39
C PHE A 427 7.31 -12.67 21.33
N ASN A 428 6.99 -13.54 20.38
CA ASN A 428 6.08 -13.19 19.29
C ASN A 428 4.65 -13.56 19.62
N GLN A 429 3.70 -12.84 19.02
CA GLN A 429 2.28 -13.11 19.17
C GLN A 429 1.69 -13.45 17.81
N PHE A 430 1.15 -14.65 17.69
CA PHE A 430 0.33 -15.05 16.55
C PHE A 430 -1.13 -15.04 16.98
N ASN A 431 -1.97 -14.31 16.26
CA ASN A 431 -3.41 -14.32 16.45
C ASN A 431 -4.04 -14.83 15.16
N ASN A 432 -4.84 -15.89 15.24
CA ASN A 432 -5.47 -16.54 14.09
C ASN A 432 -4.45 -17.04 13.04
N LEU A 433 -3.66 -18.04 13.42
CA LEU A 433 -2.70 -18.71 12.53
C LEU A 433 -3.32 -19.92 11.84
N SER A 434 -3.26 -20.02 10.52
CA SER A 434 -3.64 -21.23 9.78
C SER A 434 -2.41 -21.87 9.15
N VAL A 435 -2.12 -23.13 9.47
CA VAL A 435 -1.06 -23.91 8.80
C VAL A 435 -1.67 -25.18 8.22
N ARG A 436 -1.44 -25.42 6.93
CA ARG A 436 -2.03 -26.53 6.20
C ARG A 436 -1.04 -27.24 5.29
N ASP A 437 -1.28 -28.51 5.01
CA ASP A 437 -0.62 -29.29 3.96
C ASP A 437 0.91 -29.36 4.10
N CYS A 438 1.42 -29.29 5.34
CA CYS A 438 2.84 -29.43 5.65
C CYS A 438 3.10 -30.71 6.49
N GLU A 439 4.29 -31.30 6.37
CA GLU A 439 4.72 -32.44 7.20
C GLU A 439 4.96 -32.05 8.66
N ARG A 440 5.43 -30.82 8.90
CA ARG A 440 5.49 -30.21 10.24
C ARG A 440 4.77 -28.88 10.22
N LEU A 441 3.72 -28.74 11.02
CA LEU A 441 2.94 -27.50 11.02
C LEU A 441 3.68 -26.38 11.77
N ILE A 442 4.12 -26.65 13.00
CA ILE A 442 4.94 -25.73 13.79
C ILE A 442 6.13 -26.46 14.39
N SER A 443 7.30 -25.84 14.28
CA SER A 443 8.43 -26.21 15.12
C SER A 443 9.12 -25.00 15.75
N ILE A 444 9.70 -25.23 16.92
CA ILE A 444 10.64 -24.30 17.56
C ILE A 444 11.99 -24.99 17.73
N ASN A 445 13.05 -24.36 17.22
CA ASN A 445 14.45 -24.80 17.30
C ASN A 445 14.73 -26.21 16.76
N ARG A 446 13.95 -26.66 15.76
CA ARG A 446 14.19 -27.89 14.98
C ARG A 446 13.88 -27.62 13.53
N ASP A 447 14.90 -27.47 12.70
CA ASP A 447 14.73 -27.32 11.25
C ASP A 447 14.66 -28.72 10.62
N TRP A 448 13.74 -28.93 9.68
CA TRP A 448 13.63 -30.16 8.91
C TRP A 448 13.89 -29.85 7.45
N VAL A 449 14.97 -30.44 6.93
CA VAL A 449 15.39 -30.23 5.54
C VAL A 449 15.72 -31.59 4.93
N SER A 450 15.05 -31.93 3.84
CA SER A 450 15.34 -33.13 3.03
C SER A 450 15.39 -34.43 3.84
N GLY A 451 14.45 -34.59 4.79
CA GLY A 451 14.34 -35.78 5.64
C GLY A 451 15.36 -35.87 6.78
N VAL A 452 16.14 -34.82 7.04
CA VAL A 452 17.13 -34.77 8.13
C VAL A 452 16.70 -33.77 9.21
N ASP A 453 16.82 -34.20 10.47
CA ASP A 453 16.69 -33.34 11.65
C ASP A 453 17.94 -32.51 11.86
N LEU A 454 17.87 -31.21 11.56
CA LEU A 454 18.91 -30.26 11.94
C LEU A 454 18.61 -29.75 13.35
N THR A 455 19.27 -30.36 14.34
CA THR A 455 19.18 -29.98 15.76
C THR A 455 20.26 -28.97 16.10
N TYR A 456 19.89 -27.90 16.82
CA TYR A 456 20.86 -27.02 17.45
C TYR A 456 21.43 -27.68 18.72
N THR A 457 22.70 -28.09 18.68
CA THR A 457 23.48 -28.58 19.82
C THR A 457 24.32 -27.45 20.41
N GLY A 458 23.69 -26.47 21.05
CA GLY A 458 24.37 -25.32 21.65
C GLY A 458 23.56 -24.78 22.81
N VAL A 459 24.10 -24.84 24.01
CA VAL A 459 23.39 -24.54 25.26
C VAL A 459 23.36 -23.02 25.51
N HIS A 460 22.18 -22.47 25.80
CA HIS A 460 22.05 -21.39 26.79
C HIS A 460 20.98 -21.78 27.81
N GLY A 461 21.43 -22.11 29.02
CA GLY A 461 20.55 -22.25 30.18
C GLY A 461 19.94 -20.90 30.53
N GLY A 462 18.70 -20.65 30.11
CA GLY A 462 18.01 -19.40 30.38
C GLY A 462 16.71 -19.28 29.58
N ARG A 463 15.60 -19.67 30.20
CA ARG A 463 14.22 -19.68 29.68
C ARG A 463 13.81 -18.28 29.18
N SER A 464 13.35 -18.12 27.93
CA SER A 464 12.54 -16.95 27.46
C SER A 464 12.06 -17.06 25.99
N ASN A 465 11.56 -18.22 25.55
CA ASN A 465 10.89 -18.33 24.26
C ASN A 465 9.39 -18.41 24.53
N ALA A 466 8.81 -17.29 24.99
CA ALA A 466 7.42 -17.23 25.42
C ALA A 466 6.52 -16.73 24.30
N ASN A 467 6.57 -17.41 23.15
CA ASN A 467 5.68 -17.10 22.04
C ASN A 467 4.24 -17.40 22.44
N ARG A 468 3.32 -16.54 21.99
CA ARG A 468 1.89 -16.71 22.20
C ARG A 468 1.23 -17.03 20.87
N ILE A 469 0.43 -18.09 20.83
CA ILE A 469 -0.42 -18.40 19.69
C ILE A 469 -1.86 -18.43 20.22
N ASN A 470 -2.67 -17.48 19.77
CA ASN A 470 -4.06 -17.32 20.18
C ASN A 470 -4.97 -17.58 18.98
N GLY A 471 -5.60 -18.75 18.95
CA GLY A 471 -6.34 -19.21 17.78
C GLY A 471 -5.38 -19.71 16.71
N ALA A 472 -5.36 -21.01 16.46
CA ALA A 472 -4.69 -21.56 15.29
C ALA A 472 -5.42 -22.77 14.74
N THR A 473 -5.47 -22.90 13.43
CA THR A 473 -6.05 -24.05 12.74
C THR A 473 -4.95 -24.80 12.00
N PHE A 474 -4.88 -26.10 12.28
CA PHE A 474 -3.88 -27.03 11.80
C PHE A 474 -4.56 -28.10 10.96
N TYR A 475 -4.18 -28.20 9.69
CA TYR A 475 -4.69 -29.21 8.77
C TYR A 475 -3.55 -29.98 8.11
N GLY A 476 -3.34 -31.23 8.50
CA GLY A 476 -2.24 -32.07 8.03
C GLY A 476 -2.70 -33.35 7.33
N HIS A 477 -1.97 -33.77 6.30
CA HIS A 477 -2.23 -35.00 5.55
C HIS A 477 -1.44 -36.22 6.05
N THR A 478 -0.28 -36.04 6.72
CA THR A 478 0.64 -37.16 7.01
C THR A 478 1.48 -37.08 8.30
N LEU A 479 1.92 -35.91 8.78
CA LEU A 479 2.86 -35.80 9.92
C LEU A 479 2.67 -34.52 10.78
N ALA A 480 3.43 -34.45 11.87
CA ALA A 480 3.20 -33.76 13.15
C ALA A 480 2.68 -32.30 13.22
N GLY A 481 1.89 -32.04 14.27
CA GLY A 481 1.34 -30.73 14.60
C GLY A 481 2.35 -29.75 15.18
N ILE A 482 2.83 -29.97 16.41
CA ILE A 482 3.67 -29.02 17.15
C ILE A 482 4.90 -29.71 17.72
N TYR A 483 6.08 -29.20 17.38
CA TYR A 483 7.35 -29.70 17.88
C TYR A 483 8.13 -28.64 18.66
N LEU A 484 8.45 -28.91 19.91
CA LEU A 484 9.15 -27.99 20.80
C LEU A 484 10.46 -28.59 21.32
N LYS A 485 11.58 -27.90 21.08
CA LYS A 485 12.92 -28.27 21.56
C LYS A 485 13.66 -27.04 22.07
N TYR A 486 14.44 -27.17 23.15
CA TYR A 486 15.22 -26.09 23.76
C TYR A 486 14.43 -24.77 23.90
N THR A 487 13.23 -24.83 24.50
CA THR A 487 12.30 -23.70 24.55
C THR A 487 11.49 -23.72 25.83
N GLY A 488 11.03 -22.55 26.29
CA GLY A 488 10.09 -22.53 27.41
C GLY A 488 9.31 -21.24 27.59
N GLY A 489 8.16 -21.38 28.26
CA GLY A 489 7.20 -20.30 28.48
C GLY A 489 6.22 -20.05 27.32
N ASN A 490 6.20 -20.89 26.27
CA ASN A 490 5.25 -20.71 25.17
C ASN A 490 3.81 -20.93 25.66
N ARG A 491 2.88 -20.16 25.11
CA ARG A 491 1.44 -20.30 25.40
C ARG A 491 0.63 -20.37 24.12
N PHE A 492 0.18 -21.57 23.77
CA PHE A 492 -0.66 -21.83 22.61
C PHE A 492 -2.08 -22.15 23.08
N THR A 493 -3.07 -21.41 22.59
CA THR A 493 -4.45 -21.46 23.07
C THR A 493 -5.43 -21.37 21.92
N GLY A 494 -6.60 -21.99 22.06
CA GLY A 494 -7.61 -21.97 21.01
C GLY A 494 -7.13 -22.69 19.74
N LEU A 495 -6.27 -23.69 19.89
CA LEU A 495 -5.81 -24.47 18.76
C LEU A 495 -6.95 -25.39 18.27
N ASP A 496 -7.00 -25.63 16.98
CA ASP A 496 -7.87 -26.60 16.35
C ASP A 496 -7.04 -27.49 15.44
N PHE A 497 -6.96 -28.77 15.79
CA PHE A 497 -6.26 -29.77 15.01
C PHE A 497 -7.29 -30.58 14.23
N THR A 498 -7.15 -30.62 12.91
CA THR A 498 -7.96 -31.47 12.04
C THR A 498 -7.02 -32.32 11.19
N ASN A 499 -6.81 -33.58 11.59
CA ASN A 499 -5.95 -34.51 10.85
C ASN A 499 -6.80 -35.44 9.97
N ALA A 500 -6.43 -35.53 8.69
CA ALA A 500 -7.18 -36.33 7.73
C ALA A 500 -6.78 -37.82 7.73
N ASN A 501 -5.54 -38.20 8.06
CA ASN A 501 -5.07 -39.60 8.02
C ASN A 501 -3.77 -39.85 8.83
N GLY A 502 -3.82 -40.72 9.84
CA GLY A 502 -2.67 -41.57 10.25
C GLY A 502 -1.40 -40.95 10.85
N ALA A 503 -1.40 -39.69 11.31
CA ALA A 503 -0.19 -39.07 11.87
C ALA A 503 0.25 -39.71 13.21
N ALA A 504 1.54 -39.99 13.36
CA ALA A 504 2.09 -40.70 14.52
C ALA A 504 2.34 -39.83 15.77
N GLU A 505 2.54 -38.51 15.61
CA GLU A 505 2.85 -37.58 16.72
C GLU A 505 2.21 -36.21 16.49
N ASP A 506 1.27 -35.76 17.32
CA ASP A 506 0.64 -34.44 17.13
C ASP A 506 1.31 -33.32 17.90
N ILE A 507 1.73 -33.61 19.13
CA ILE A 507 2.44 -32.69 20.00
C ILE A 507 3.64 -33.44 20.54
N ASN A 508 4.84 -32.90 20.30
CA ASN A 508 6.08 -33.47 20.79
C ASN A 508 6.88 -32.43 21.58
N PHE A 509 7.10 -32.72 22.86
CA PHE A 509 8.03 -31.99 23.72
C PHE A 509 9.32 -32.81 23.87
N ASN A 510 10.43 -32.31 23.30
CA ASN A 510 11.75 -32.93 23.45
C ASN A 510 12.40 -32.55 24.81
N THR A 511 13.50 -33.21 25.20
CA THR A 511 14.09 -33.34 26.57
C THR A 511 14.29 -32.04 27.34
N ASP A 512 14.27 -30.90 26.67
CA ASP A 512 14.64 -29.59 27.22
C ASP A 512 13.55 -28.51 27.03
N ALA A 513 12.34 -28.91 26.65
CA ALA A 513 11.18 -28.00 26.64
C ALA A 513 10.60 -27.84 28.05
N VAL A 514 10.42 -26.62 28.56
CA VAL A 514 9.93 -26.36 29.94
C VAL A 514 8.84 -25.29 29.99
N ASP A 515 7.92 -25.37 30.96
CA ASP A 515 6.87 -24.35 31.21
C ASP A 515 6.00 -23.95 30.00
N ASN A 516 5.77 -24.86 29.04
CA ASN A 516 4.92 -24.58 27.89
C ASN A 516 3.46 -24.92 28.20
N TYR A 517 2.52 -24.11 27.73
CA TYR A 517 1.08 -24.32 27.86
C TYR A 517 0.46 -24.48 26.47
N ILE A 518 -0.18 -25.61 26.21
CA ILE A 518 -0.91 -25.87 24.96
C ILE A 518 -2.36 -26.19 25.29
N SER A 519 -3.30 -25.49 24.67
CA SER A 519 -4.73 -25.78 24.80
C SER A 519 -5.51 -25.60 23.50
N GLY A 520 -6.41 -26.53 23.23
CA GLY A 520 -7.22 -26.49 22.02
C GLY A 520 -8.20 -27.65 21.89
N ARG A 521 -8.91 -27.66 20.78
CA ARG A 521 -9.69 -28.79 20.27
C ARG A 521 -8.81 -29.62 19.35
N HIS A 522 -9.02 -30.93 19.37
CA HIS A 522 -8.44 -31.84 18.40
C HIS A 522 -9.52 -32.78 17.90
N GLU A 523 -9.71 -32.80 16.57
CA GLU A 523 -10.53 -33.76 15.83
C GLU A 523 -9.64 -34.66 14.99
N SER A 524 -9.70 -35.98 15.23
CA SER A 524 -8.95 -36.94 14.42
C SER A 524 -9.63 -38.31 14.40
N SER A 525 -9.50 -38.98 13.25
CA SER A 525 -9.96 -40.35 12.98
C SER A 525 -8.83 -41.39 13.07
N ALA A 526 -7.64 -41.01 13.58
CA ALA A 526 -6.45 -41.86 13.64
C ALA A 526 -5.86 -41.99 15.07
N THR A 527 -4.93 -42.94 15.25
CA THR A 527 -4.19 -43.18 16.49
C THR A 527 -3.16 -42.06 16.71
N ASN A 528 -3.47 -41.13 17.60
CA ASN A 528 -2.63 -39.96 17.83
C ASN A 528 -1.79 -40.12 19.09
N THR A 529 -0.50 -39.81 19.01
CA THR A 529 0.41 -39.83 20.17
C THR A 529 0.82 -38.41 20.55
N HIS A 530 0.66 -38.07 21.83
CA HIS A 530 1.37 -36.93 22.43
C HIS A 530 2.69 -37.47 22.99
N ASN A 531 3.81 -37.09 22.40
CA ASN A 531 5.13 -37.55 22.81
C ASN A 531 5.77 -36.55 23.78
N PHE A 532 6.23 -37.04 24.93
CA PHE A 532 6.92 -36.25 25.94
C PHE A 532 8.24 -36.94 26.26
N ALA A 533 9.36 -36.25 26.07
CA ALA A 533 10.70 -36.80 26.35
C ALA A 533 11.08 -36.67 27.83
N ALA A 534 11.87 -37.62 28.35
CA ALA A 534 12.21 -37.69 29.76
C ALA A 534 12.94 -36.44 30.28
N GLY A 535 12.55 -35.93 31.46
CA GLY A 535 13.22 -34.80 32.12
C GLY A 535 12.57 -33.42 31.94
N VAL A 536 11.54 -33.30 31.08
CA VAL A 536 10.80 -32.05 30.90
C VAL A 536 9.91 -31.74 32.11
N THR A 537 9.95 -30.52 32.66
CA THR A 537 9.13 -30.09 33.82
C THR A 537 8.31 -28.83 33.52
N GLY A 538 7.14 -28.72 34.14
CA GLY A 538 6.29 -27.52 34.06
C GLY A 538 5.44 -27.38 32.79
N ASN A 539 5.56 -28.29 31.82
CA ASN A 539 4.70 -28.27 30.63
C ASN A 539 3.29 -28.76 30.94
N TYR A 540 2.31 -28.14 30.29
CA TYR A 540 0.89 -28.39 30.47
C TYR A 540 0.18 -28.47 29.11
N VAL A 541 -0.62 -29.52 28.93
CA VAL A 541 -1.43 -29.75 27.72
C VAL A 541 -2.88 -29.98 28.13
N GLU A 542 -3.79 -29.20 27.54
CA GLU A 542 -5.24 -29.27 27.72
C GLU A 542 -5.93 -29.36 26.37
N VAL A 543 -6.16 -30.58 25.91
CA VAL A 543 -6.79 -30.86 24.62
C VAL A 543 -8.18 -31.43 24.82
N GLN A 544 -9.18 -30.78 24.21
CA GLN A 544 -10.50 -31.36 24.03
C GLN A 544 -10.47 -32.27 22.81
N LEU A 545 -10.41 -33.57 23.06
CA LEU A 545 -10.29 -34.60 22.04
C LEU A 545 -11.68 -35.08 21.61
N THR A 546 -12.01 -34.91 20.33
CA THR A 546 -13.16 -35.55 19.68
C THR A 546 -12.58 -36.62 18.76
N THR A 547 -12.82 -37.90 19.06
CA THR A 547 -12.13 -39.01 18.37
C THR A 547 -13.08 -40.11 17.94
N TYR A 548 -12.71 -40.75 16.83
CA TYR A 548 -13.36 -41.92 16.28
C TYR A 548 -12.38 -43.10 16.35
N GLY A 549 -12.43 -43.90 17.42
CA GLY A 549 -11.54 -45.05 17.66
C GLY A 549 -10.09 -44.69 17.99
N ILE A 550 -9.63 -44.93 19.23
CA ILE A 550 -8.23 -44.71 19.63
C ILE A 550 -7.57 -46.06 19.93
N THR A 551 -6.38 -46.29 19.39
CA THR A 551 -5.50 -47.43 19.72
C THR A 551 -4.12 -46.87 20.04
N GLY A 552 -3.62 -47.02 21.28
CA GLY A 552 -2.20 -46.84 21.60
C GLY A 552 -1.67 -45.45 22.00
N ALA A 553 -2.28 -44.74 22.95
CA ALA A 553 -1.64 -43.55 23.53
C ALA A 553 -0.51 -43.94 24.52
N GLN A 554 0.75 -43.70 24.16
CA GLN A 554 1.88 -43.85 25.09
C GLN A 554 2.22 -42.47 25.68
N SER A 555 1.95 -42.25 26.98
CA SER A 555 2.43 -41.06 27.71
C SER A 555 3.23 -41.47 28.93
N ASP A 556 4.54 -41.53 28.75
CA ASP A 556 5.45 -41.60 29.89
C ASP A 556 5.62 -40.15 30.42
N LEU A 557 5.69 -39.95 31.76
CA LEU A 557 6.36 -38.85 32.51
C LEU A 557 5.55 -38.08 33.59
N ASN A 558 6.25 -37.16 34.28
CA ASN A 558 6.00 -36.55 35.60
C ASN A 558 5.15 -35.25 35.62
N ASN A 559 4.55 -34.85 34.50
CA ASN A 559 3.82 -33.58 34.36
C ASN A 559 2.29 -33.74 34.36
N GLN A 560 1.56 -32.63 34.46
CA GLN A 560 0.09 -32.63 34.47
C GLN A 560 -0.46 -32.55 33.04
N ILE A 561 -1.10 -33.63 32.60
CA ILE A 561 -1.79 -33.71 31.32
C ILE A 561 -3.30 -33.77 31.60
N ILE A 562 -4.08 -32.82 31.08
CA ILE A 562 -5.55 -32.84 31.20
C ILE A 562 -6.15 -33.21 29.84
N HIS A 563 -6.59 -34.47 29.70
CA HIS A 563 -7.30 -34.93 28.51
C HIS A 563 -8.80 -34.78 28.74
N ARG A 564 -9.46 -33.89 27.99
CA ARG A 564 -10.93 -33.78 27.99
C ARG A 564 -11.48 -34.52 26.78
N VAL A 565 -12.07 -35.68 26.97
CA VAL A 565 -12.55 -36.51 25.86
C VAL A 565 -14.05 -36.30 25.67
N SER A 566 -14.51 -36.11 24.42
CA SER A 566 -15.92 -35.88 24.10
C SER A 566 -16.32 -36.68 22.85
N GLY A 567 -17.48 -37.35 22.88
CA GLY A 567 -18.06 -38.01 21.70
C GLY A 567 -17.33 -39.28 21.28
N VAL A 568 -16.99 -40.17 22.22
CA VAL A 568 -16.25 -41.41 21.94
C VAL A 568 -17.19 -42.48 21.37
N THR A 569 -16.87 -42.99 20.18
CA THR A 569 -17.36 -44.28 19.68
C THR A 569 -16.20 -45.30 19.74
N GLY A 570 -16.09 -46.05 20.85
CA GLY A 570 -15.06 -47.10 21.03
C GLY A 570 -14.35 -47.06 22.40
N ALA A 571 -13.40 -47.98 22.59
CA ALA A 571 -12.56 -48.02 23.79
C ALA A 571 -11.35 -47.09 23.67
N TRP A 572 -10.91 -46.53 24.80
CA TRP A 572 -9.67 -45.74 24.88
C TRP A 572 -8.53 -46.63 25.41
N GLU A 573 -7.45 -46.74 24.64
CA GLU A 573 -6.26 -47.50 25.04
C GLU A 573 -5.08 -46.55 25.27
N GLY A 574 -4.65 -46.43 26.53
CA GLY A 574 -3.44 -45.71 26.90
C GLY A 574 -2.54 -46.55 27.80
N ASN A 575 -1.24 -46.56 27.50
CA ASN A 575 -0.24 -47.33 28.24
C ASN A 575 0.15 -46.68 29.58
N ALA A 576 0.00 -45.36 29.70
CA ALA A 576 0.16 -44.60 30.94
C ALA A 576 -0.53 -43.23 30.77
N VAL A 577 -1.37 -42.80 31.73
CA VAL A 577 -1.96 -41.45 31.76
C VAL A 577 -1.99 -40.92 33.18
N LYS A 578 -1.39 -39.73 33.39
CA LYS A 578 -1.55 -38.93 34.59
C LYS A 578 -2.48 -37.77 34.29
N THR A 579 -3.73 -37.86 34.76
CA THR A 579 -4.71 -36.80 34.56
C THR A 579 -5.46 -36.44 35.83
N ARG A 580 -5.78 -35.14 35.96
CA ARG A 580 -6.53 -34.62 37.12
C ARG A 580 -8.03 -34.85 36.98
N PHE A 581 -8.54 -34.99 35.74
CA PHE A 581 -9.96 -35.14 35.44
C PHE A 581 -10.15 -36.04 34.22
N ILE A 582 -11.10 -36.99 34.30
CA ILE A 582 -11.61 -37.73 33.13
C ILE A 582 -13.13 -37.58 33.15
N TYR A 583 -13.72 -37.12 32.04
CA TYR A 583 -15.16 -36.85 31.93
C TYR A 583 -15.63 -37.16 30.50
N SER A 584 -16.81 -37.76 30.37
CA SER A 584 -17.47 -38.09 29.09
C SER A 584 -18.73 -37.24 28.93
N LYS A 585 -18.87 -36.52 27.81
CA LYS A 585 -20.03 -35.64 27.54
C LYS A 585 -21.31 -36.37 27.08
N THR A 586 -21.22 -37.66 26.75
CA THR A 586 -22.28 -38.38 26.02
C THR A 586 -22.85 -39.60 26.76
N ASP A 587 -22.80 -39.66 28.10
CA ASP A 587 -23.23 -40.82 28.92
C ASP A 587 -22.63 -42.17 28.47
N SER A 588 -21.55 -42.13 27.69
CA SER A 588 -20.88 -43.31 27.15
C SER A 588 -19.87 -43.85 28.16
N ALA A 589 -19.77 -45.17 28.26
CA ALA A 589 -18.88 -45.83 29.22
C ALA A 589 -17.42 -45.38 29.05
N LEU A 590 -16.79 -44.96 30.14
CA LEU A 590 -15.38 -44.58 30.18
C LEU A 590 -14.57 -45.76 30.71
N SER A 591 -13.74 -46.36 29.87
CA SER A 591 -12.84 -47.45 30.24
C SER A 591 -11.38 -46.98 30.37
N ILE A 592 -10.67 -47.49 31.38
CA ILE A 592 -9.22 -47.40 31.54
C ILE A 592 -8.64 -48.81 31.39
N ARG A 593 -7.88 -49.10 30.32
CA ARG A 593 -7.14 -50.37 30.14
C ARG A 593 -5.70 -50.28 30.64
N HIS A 594 -5.11 -51.42 30.99
CA HIS A 594 -3.68 -51.51 31.27
C HIS A 594 -3.08 -52.80 30.67
N PRO A 595 -1.93 -52.72 29.97
CA PRO A 595 -1.40 -53.82 29.15
C PRO A 595 -0.96 -55.06 29.95
N ALA A 596 -0.67 -54.93 31.25
CA ALA A 596 -0.32 -56.10 32.08
C ALA A 596 -1.52 -56.97 32.52
N PHE A 597 -2.77 -56.55 32.26
CA PHE A 597 -3.94 -57.41 32.45
C PHE A 597 -4.09 -58.30 31.21
N ASN A 598 -3.51 -59.51 31.27
CA ASN A 598 -3.55 -60.51 30.19
C ASN A 598 -4.96 -60.64 29.59
N GLY A 599 -5.10 -60.24 28.31
CA GLY A 599 -6.35 -60.40 27.53
C GLY A 599 -7.11 -59.13 27.16
N GLY A 600 -6.59 -57.93 27.44
CA GLY A 600 -7.18 -56.68 26.92
C GLY A 600 -8.45 -56.19 27.65
N ASN A 601 -8.68 -56.66 28.87
CA ASN A 601 -9.84 -56.24 29.67
C ASN A 601 -9.60 -54.86 30.34
N ASP A 602 -10.68 -54.09 30.51
CA ASP A 602 -10.69 -52.77 31.14
C ASP A 602 -10.33 -52.85 32.63
N ALA A 603 -9.30 -52.15 33.12
CA ALA A 603 -8.87 -52.12 34.52
C ALA A 603 -9.92 -51.48 35.45
N MET A 604 -10.60 -50.45 34.97
CA MET A 604 -11.72 -49.78 35.62
C MET A 604 -12.65 -49.21 34.55
N THR A 605 -13.95 -49.25 34.75
CA THR A 605 -14.92 -48.60 33.85
C THR A 605 -16.03 -47.95 34.66
N PHE A 606 -16.54 -46.83 34.16
CA PHE A 606 -17.70 -46.15 34.70
C PHE A 606 -18.82 -46.24 33.68
N ASP A 607 -19.95 -46.84 34.06
CA ASP A 607 -21.17 -46.89 33.25
C ASP A 607 -22.38 -46.31 34.02
N SER A 608 -23.58 -46.44 33.45
CA SER A 608 -24.83 -46.00 34.08
C SER A 608 -25.15 -46.69 35.41
N ASN A 609 -24.44 -47.77 35.76
CA ASN A 609 -24.57 -48.51 37.01
C ASN A 609 -23.44 -48.20 38.02
N GLY A 610 -22.45 -47.37 37.66
CA GLY A 610 -21.35 -46.94 38.54
C GLY A 610 -19.95 -47.46 38.14
N PRO A 611 -18.94 -47.31 39.03
CA PRO A 611 -17.59 -47.79 38.78
C PRO A 611 -17.45 -49.31 38.94
N TYR A 612 -16.86 -50.00 37.96
CA TYR A 612 -16.45 -51.41 38.06
C TYR A 612 -14.94 -51.59 37.84
N PHE A 613 -14.28 -52.43 38.63
CA PHE A 613 -12.86 -52.81 38.46
C PHE A 613 -12.76 -54.27 38.01
N SER A 614 -12.03 -54.56 36.93
CA SER A 614 -11.91 -55.94 36.41
C SER A 614 -11.16 -56.89 37.34
N ALA A 615 -10.37 -56.37 38.29
CA ALA A 615 -9.62 -57.14 39.27
C ALA A 615 -10.37 -57.40 40.60
N GLY A 616 -11.69 -57.22 40.68
CA GLY A 616 -12.49 -57.94 41.69
C GLY A 616 -13.36 -57.14 42.65
N VAL A 617 -13.79 -55.93 42.30
CA VAL A 617 -14.93 -55.30 42.98
C VAL A 617 -15.97 -54.95 41.91
N ARG A 618 -17.05 -55.73 41.86
CA ARG A 618 -18.19 -55.53 40.95
C ARG A 618 -19.41 -55.19 41.81
N ILE A 619 -19.86 -53.94 41.81
CA ILE A 619 -20.95 -53.44 42.67
C ILE A 619 -22.20 -53.22 41.81
N GLY A 620 -23.36 -53.77 42.21
CA GLY A 620 -24.62 -53.55 41.51
C GLY A 620 -25.84 -53.85 42.39
N THR A 621 -27.02 -53.37 42.01
CA THR A 621 -28.28 -53.64 42.73
C THR A 621 -28.93 -54.92 42.21
N GLY A 622 -29.31 -55.83 43.10
CA GLY A 622 -29.95 -57.09 42.72
C GLY A 622 -29.81 -58.20 43.77
N THR A 623 -30.68 -59.20 43.71
CA THR A 623 -30.60 -60.39 44.56
C THR A 623 -30.15 -61.57 43.69
N PRO A 624 -29.03 -62.24 43.99
CA PRO A 624 -28.68 -63.49 43.30
C PRO A 624 -29.85 -64.48 43.40
N ALA A 625 -30.23 -65.11 42.29
CA ALA A 625 -31.37 -66.03 42.25
C ALA A 625 -31.23 -67.22 43.23
N SER A 626 -30.00 -67.57 43.62
CA SER A 626 -29.67 -68.55 44.65
C SER A 626 -28.22 -68.37 45.12
N ALA A 627 -27.83 -69.09 46.17
CA ALA A 627 -26.43 -69.14 46.63
C ALA A 627 -25.46 -69.72 45.60
N ALA A 628 -25.98 -70.41 44.57
CA ALA A 628 -25.22 -71.03 43.48
C ALA A 628 -25.42 -70.31 42.13
N ALA A 629 -26.08 -69.15 42.11
CA ALA A 629 -26.38 -68.42 40.89
C ALA A 629 -25.10 -67.96 40.18
N ALA A 630 -25.18 -67.81 38.86
CA ALA A 630 -24.06 -67.34 38.05
C ALA A 630 -23.47 -66.03 38.64
N GLY A 631 -22.19 -66.04 38.98
CA GLY A 631 -21.53 -64.93 39.68
C GLY A 631 -20.01 -65.04 39.61
N VAL A 632 -19.33 -63.90 39.63
CA VAL A 632 -17.85 -63.82 39.53
C VAL A 632 -17.27 -63.46 40.90
N VAL A 633 -16.14 -64.07 41.28
CA VAL A 633 -15.46 -63.77 42.56
C VAL A 633 -15.26 -62.27 42.76
N GLY A 634 -15.63 -61.76 43.93
CA GLY A 634 -15.55 -60.34 44.28
C GLY A 634 -16.77 -59.51 43.86
N GLN A 635 -17.79 -60.13 43.25
CA GLN A 635 -19.05 -59.47 42.93
C GLN A 635 -19.89 -59.24 44.18
N VAL A 636 -20.32 -58.01 44.39
CA VAL A 636 -21.12 -57.56 45.53
C VAL A 636 -22.46 -57.03 45.04
N PHE A 637 -23.54 -57.61 45.54
CA PHE A 637 -24.90 -57.09 45.32
C PHE A 637 -25.57 -56.74 46.65
N TRP A 638 -26.67 -55.99 46.60
CA TRP A 638 -27.54 -55.82 47.76
C TRP A 638 -28.99 -55.66 47.35
N ASP A 639 -29.87 -55.98 48.30
CA ASP A 639 -31.28 -55.64 48.27
C ASP A 639 -31.66 -54.91 49.56
N ALA A 640 -32.96 -54.75 49.84
CA ALA A 640 -33.44 -54.06 51.03
C ALA A 640 -33.11 -54.79 52.35
N SER A 641 -32.67 -56.05 52.30
CA SER A 641 -32.50 -56.91 53.46
C SER A 641 -31.13 -57.56 53.58
N TYR A 642 -30.34 -57.64 52.50
CA TYR A 642 -29.02 -58.26 52.54
C TYR A 642 -27.99 -57.59 51.62
N ILE A 643 -26.71 -57.69 52.01
CA ILE A 643 -25.57 -57.54 51.11
C ILE A 643 -25.07 -58.94 50.75
N TYR A 644 -24.87 -59.21 49.46
CA TYR A 644 -24.40 -60.45 48.87
C TYR A 644 -22.97 -60.26 48.35
N ILE A 645 -22.08 -61.23 48.55
CA ILE A 645 -20.72 -61.25 48.01
C ILE A 645 -20.45 -62.62 47.40
N CYS A 646 -20.09 -62.66 46.13
CA CYS A 646 -19.65 -63.86 45.44
C CYS A 646 -18.21 -64.18 45.86
N THR A 647 -18.01 -65.17 46.72
CA THR A 647 -16.69 -65.50 47.29
C THR A 647 -15.89 -66.52 46.48
N ALA A 648 -16.55 -67.24 45.59
CA ALA A 648 -15.97 -68.12 44.58
C ALA A 648 -16.88 -68.09 43.34
N THR A 649 -16.44 -68.56 42.16
CA THR A 649 -17.29 -68.56 40.96
C THR A 649 -18.63 -69.24 41.27
N ASN A 650 -19.72 -68.54 40.97
CA ASN A 650 -21.10 -68.93 41.24
C ASN A 650 -21.39 -69.26 42.72
N THR A 651 -20.62 -68.74 43.67
CA THR A 651 -20.79 -69.04 45.10
C THR A 651 -21.02 -67.75 45.87
N TRP A 652 -22.26 -67.52 46.27
CA TRP A 652 -22.69 -66.31 46.96
C TRP A 652 -22.81 -66.51 48.46
N LYS A 653 -22.22 -65.59 49.22
CA LYS A 653 -22.49 -65.38 50.65
C LYS A 653 -23.32 -64.13 50.83
N ARG A 654 -24.06 -64.04 51.92
CA ARG A 654 -24.85 -62.84 52.25
C ARG A 654 -24.76 -62.48 53.73
N VAL A 655 -24.96 -61.22 54.04
CA VAL A 655 -25.10 -60.68 55.39
C VAL A 655 -26.38 -59.86 55.46
N ALA A 656 -27.17 -60.02 56.52
CA ALA A 656 -28.40 -59.24 56.70
C ALA A 656 -28.06 -57.78 57.00
N ILE A 657 -28.81 -56.86 56.42
CA ILE A 657 -28.80 -55.45 56.78
C ILE A 657 -30.06 -55.13 57.58
N ALA A 658 -29.89 -54.37 58.66
CA ALA A 658 -30.97 -53.89 59.50
C ALA A 658 -30.83 -52.38 59.65
N THR A 659 -31.94 -51.68 59.87
CA THR A 659 -31.91 -50.27 60.29
C THR A 659 -31.17 -50.18 61.61
N TRP A 660 -30.17 -49.31 61.67
CA TRP A 660 -29.49 -49.02 62.93
C TRP A 660 -30.42 -48.26 63.89
#